data_AF-A0A2V2GK65-F1
#
_entry.id   AF-A0A2V2GK65-F1
#
_cell.length_a   1.000
_cell.length_b   1.000
_cell.length_c   1.000
_cell.angle_alpha   90.00
_cell.angle_beta   90.00
_cell.angle_gamma   90.00
#
_symmetry.space_group_name_H-M   'P 1'
#
loop_
_entity.id
_entity.type
_entity.pdbx_description
1 polymer ?
#
loop_
_entity_poly.entity_id
_entity_poly.type
_entity_poly.pdbx_seq_one_letter_code
_entity_poly.pdbx_strand_id
1 'polypeptide(L)'
;MQHQNAKQFRKWEKWGEIEVNSEIKVCDLGIGQKEVFRELEWSLESPHLLSDLLQQVMSELDQYFFTRGRTYLSGQRKLLEHAARAILGAEEDPSVVIPLLPGVGKSTLLRSILKVLARQFAKSTDYATRLGGVIIVVEKTAEAYELRDLINSVGDHLAHVLEGPNDFNIAHGSCLRGEVAGYMDCPGRSCPDAATCPLLQSAAKANQTPFLILMHARYQAYISDLTPFRPWVSPTEQMRCRNLLIVDEAPALLSDNRIAISEIANLEIQISRLKPSYQRQTDYMKSGLLLQLGMQLRQPFHVLMRLCRERFGRLGAVDADLLKEAGFDWDALDSFTKQLAHYAGCSANSWIEKLRALRTGRAVFMVGQEKMLVIPTCLTPDTRNCLRSFILSGSASLSPELVSNPDFRVLEGKLDKSNSHLSIYIQHTDAFATSKTAMQRIGNRKALAAWLRYRLAQIPEKEKVLVVTYKSYAAELWNELSDFHDQLIPLQSDDGSPPKPYLPYFGGMNGSNQYRAATYVICAGLGRFEFSDYLNRALAFDFDGKSWNELQQSCQQNAINDASELLCVKHAANLTLARDLVQLVFRSALRNHSEATPVTLWLVQPPSEVVMLVKSFFSDCVVIESNELPTECLIETAAHRTVKGKLTHAAQLLQWLKEWDGAEISVAEIQHTLKMTPTQWKEARKNEVVRSIFEQQIQSRRLGKDTLIRSANDADRTHIL
;
A
#
# COMPACT_ATOMS: atom_id res chain seq x y z
N MET A 1 0.20 0.17 3.99
CA MET A 1 -0.45 -1.07 3.53
C MET A 1 0.08 -2.32 4.24
N GLN A 2 1.36 -2.71 4.15
CA GLN A 2 1.85 -3.99 4.73
C GLN A 2 1.70 -4.12 6.27
N HIS A 3 1.85 -3.05 7.04
CA HIS A 3 1.62 -3.09 8.50
C HIS A 3 0.13 -3.22 8.91
N GLN A 4 -0.81 -2.93 7.99
CA GLN A 4 -2.23 -3.23 8.17
C GLN A 4 -2.54 -4.69 7.80
N ASN A 5 -1.85 -5.27 6.81
CA ASN A 5 -2.01 -6.68 6.43
C ASN A 5 -1.55 -7.63 7.55
N ALA A 6 -0.47 -7.30 8.28
CA ALA A 6 -0.02 -8.08 9.45
C ALA A 6 -1.03 -8.02 10.63
N LYS A 7 -1.73 -6.89 10.81
CA LYS A 7 -2.84 -6.79 11.77
C LYS A 7 -4.08 -7.56 11.30
N GLN A 8 -4.31 -7.68 9.99
CA GLN A 8 -5.40 -8.50 9.43
C GLN A 8 -5.12 -10.01 9.52
N PHE A 9 -3.88 -10.46 9.39
CA PHE A 9 -3.54 -11.88 9.61
C PHE A 9 -3.78 -12.31 11.07
N ARG A 10 -3.44 -11.47 12.06
CA ARG A 10 -3.82 -11.70 13.48
C ARG A 10 -5.32 -11.62 13.74
N LYS A 11 -6.11 -11.01 12.84
CA LYS A 11 -7.59 -11.05 12.90
C LYS A 11 -8.13 -12.43 12.51
N TRP A 12 -7.42 -13.25 11.75
CA TRP A 12 -7.91 -14.54 11.26
C TRP A 12 -7.73 -15.69 12.27
N GLU A 13 -6.70 -15.66 13.12
CA GLU A 13 -6.51 -16.66 14.19
C GLU A 13 -7.60 -16.62 15.27
N LYS A 14 -8.21 -15.45 15.55
CA LYS A 14 -9.30 -15.32 16.54
C LYS A 14 -10.59 -16.01 16.08
N TRP A 15 -10.76 -16.18 14.75
CA TRP A 15 -12.01 -16.63 14.14
C TRP A 15 -11.92 -17.94 13.38
N GLY A 16 -10.72 -18.48 13.22
CA GLY A 16 -10.41 -19.74 12.56
C GLY A 16 -11.38 -20.09 11.44
N GLU A 17 -11.68 -19.21 10.47
CA GLU A 17 -12.85 -19.38 9.58
C GLU A 17 -12.95 -20.79 9.00
N ILE A 18 -14.15 -21.36 9.09
CA ILE A 18 -14.50 -22.66 8.51
C ILE A 18 -14.15 -22.60 7.02
N GLU A 19 -13.33 -23.57 6.64
CA GLU A 19 -13.20 -24.15 5.31
C GLU A 19 -14.39 -23.79 4.41
N VAL A 20 -14.11 -23.35 3.18
CA VAL A 20 -15.04 -23.71 2.09
C VAL A 20 -15.08 -25.22 2.14
N ASN A 21 -16.14 -25.83 2.69
CA ASN A 21 -16.26 -27.27 2.98
C ASN A 21 -15.31 -28.10 2.10
N SER A 22 -14.11 -28.38 2.62
CA SER A 22 -13.19 -29.35 2.02
C SER A 22 -13.73 -30.78 2.19
N GLU A 23 -14.86 -30.93 2.88
CA GLU A 23 -15.69 -32.13 2.90
C GLU A 23 -16.63 -32.28 1.69
N ILE A 24 -16.36 -31.61 0.57
CA ILE A 24 -16.41 -32.37 -0.68
C ILE A 24 -15.02 -32.99 -0.82
N LYS A 25 -14.81 -34.12 -0.14
CA LYS A 25 -13.84 -35.08 -0.63
C LYS A 25 -14.19 -35.30 -2.09
N VAL A 26 -13.34 -34.82 -3.00
CA VAL A 26 -13.35 -35.25 -4.40
C VAL A 26 -13.35 -36.79 -4.49
N CYS A 27 -12.89 -37.46 -3.43
CA CYS A 27 -12.91 -38.91 -3.23
C CYS A 27 -14.29 -39.53 -2.92
N ASP A 28 -15.28 -38.80 -2.39
CA ASP A 28 -16.59 -39.39 -2.02
C ASP A 28 -17.59 -39.41 -3.20
N LEU A 29 -17.22 -38.84 -4.36
CA LEU A 29 -18.02 -38.89 -5.60
C LEU A 29 -17.63 -40.03 -6.56
N GLY A 30 -16.65 -40.88 -6.22
CA GLY A 30 -16.25 -42.00 -7.08
C GLY A 30 -15.71 -41.61 -8.46
N ILE A 31 -15.46 -40.32 -8.70
CA ILE A 31 -14.99 -39.78 -9.99
C ILE A 31 -13.55 -39.32 -9.77
N GLY A 32 -12.61 -39.91 -10.52
CA GLY A 32 -11.18 -39.62 -10.38
C GLY A 32 -10.89 -38.14 -10.61
N GLN A 33 -9.87 -37.61 -9.90
CA GLN A 33 -9.37 -36.22 -10.07
C GLN A 33 -9.04 -35.82 -11.51
N LYS A 34 -8.89 -36.79 -12.43
CA LYS A 34 -8.65 -36.59 -13.86
C LYS A 34 -9.93 -36.36 -14.69
N GLU A 35 -11.11 -36.73 -14.20
CA GLU A 35 -12.35 -36.67 -15.00
C GLU A 35 -13.18 -35.39 -14.76
N VAL A 36 -13.00 -34.71 -13.63
CA VAL A 36 -13.74 -33.46 -13.30
C VAL A 36 -13.24 -32.25 -14.11
N PHE A 37 -12.02 -32.33 -14.65
CA PHE A 37 -11.38 -31.25 -15.40
C PHE A 37 -11.05 -31.73 -16.82
N ARG A 38 -12.08 -32.00 -17.63
CA ARG A 38 -11.86 -32.02 -19.08
C ARG A 38 -11.44 -30.62 -19.51
N GLU A 39 -10.34 -30.54 -20.25
CA GLU A 39 -9.91 -29.35 -20.97
C GLU A 39 -11.09 -28.86 -21.84
N LEU A 40 -11.80 -27.85 -21.35
CA LEU A 40 -12.67 -27.05 -22.18
C LEU A 40 -11.75 -26.11 -22.95
N GLU A 41 -11.44 -26.48 -24.18
CA GLU A 41 -10.89 -25.54 -25.16
C GLU A 41 -11.80 -24.31 -25.15
N TRP A 42 -11.27 -23.21 -24.61
CA TRP A 42 -11.89 -21.90 -24.71
C TRP A 42 -11.63 -21.38 -26.11
N SER A 43 -12.09 -22.06 -27.14
CA SER A 43 -12.25 -21.45 -28.45
C SER A 43 -13.67 -20.89 -28.48
N LEU A 44 -13.79 -19.56 -28.43
CA LEU A 44 -15.00 -18.89 -28.92
C LEU A 44 -15.03 -19.12 -30.43
N GLU A 45 -15.39 -20.33 -30.89
CA GLU A 45 -15.43 -20.70 -32.31
C GLU A 45 -16.47 -19.90 -33.11
N SER A 46 -17.24 -19.02 -32.46
CA SER A 46 -18.15 -18.10 -33.13
C SER A 46 -17.72 -16.64 -32.93
N PRO A 47 -16.98 -16.07 -33.90
CA PRO A 47 -16.68 -14.62 -33.94
C PRO A 47 -17.92 -13.73 -33.81
N HIS A 48 -19.07 -14.23 -34.26
CA HIS A 48 -20.36 -13.54 -34.16
C HIS A 48 -20.81 -13.35 -32.71
N LEU A 49 -20.66 -14.37 -31.86
CA LEU A 49 -21.04 -14.31 -30.45
C LEU A 49 -20.22 -13.28 -29.65
N LEU A 50 -18.91 -13.22 -29.91
CA LEU A 50 -18.04 -12.23 -29.28
C LEU A 50 -18.40 -10.81 -29.72
N SER A 51 -18.70 -10.62 -31.02
CA SER A 51 -19.15 -9.34 -31.57
C SER A 51 -20.46 -8.87 -30.91
N ASP A 52 -21.43 -9.77 -30.76
CA ASP A 52 -22.73 -9.45 -30.15
C ASP A 52 -22.60 -9.07 -28.67
N LEU A 53 -21.76 -9.79 -27.91
CA LEU A 53 -21.48 -9.49 -26.50
C LEU A 53 -20.74 -8.16 -26.35
N LEU A 54 -19.74 -7.91 -27.21
CA LEU A 54 -19.01 -6.65 -27.22
C LEU A 54 -19.95 -5.49 -27.53
N GLN A 55 -20.84 -5.62 -28.51
CA GLN A 55 -21.84 -4.60 -28.83
C GLN A 55 -22.76 -4.31 -27.65
N GLN A 56 -23.22 -5.35 -26.93
CA GLN A 56 -24.02 -5.17 -25.71
C GLN A 56 -23.24 -4.42 -24.62
N VAL A 57 -21.96 -4.78 -24.40
CA VAL A 57 -21.12 -4.10 -23.40
C VAL A 57 -20.92 -2.64 -23.77
N MET A 58 -20.64 -2.36 -25.05
CA MET A 58 -20.47 -0.98 -25.52
C MET A 58 -21.77 -0.18 -25.44
N SER A 59 -22.93 -0.78 -25.67
CA SER A 59 -24.23 -0.13 -25.48
C SER A 59 -24.50 0.23 -24.02
N GLU A 60 -24.18 -0.66 -23.07
CA GLU A 60 -24.28 -0.36 -21.62
C GLU A 60 -23.30 0.74 -21.21
N LEU A 61 -22.09 0.70 -21.76
CA LEU A 61 -21.07 1.72 -21.52
C LEU A 61 -21.56 3.09 -22.01
N ASP A 62 -22.06 3.17 -23.25
CA ASP A 62 -22.62 4.37 -23.85
C ASP A 62 -23.81 4.91 -23.01
N GLN A 63 -24.68 4.02 -22.50
CA GLN A 63 -25.77 4.39 -21.60
C GLN A 63 -25.27 4.96 -20.26
N TYR A 64 -24.22 4.39 -19.66
CA TYR A 64 -23.64 4.93 -18.43
C TYR A 64 -23.04 6.32 -18.64
N PHE A 65 -22.36 6.56 -19.76
CA PHE A 65 -21.84 7.87 -20.11
C PHE A 65 -22.98 8.88 -20.31
N PHE A 66 -24.01 8.50 -21.07
CA PHE A 66 -25.20 9.33 -21.29
C PHE A 66 -25.92 9.69 -19.99
N THR A 67 -26.23 8.70 -19.15
CA THR A 67 -26.97 8.89 -17.88
C THR A 67 -26.21 9.77 -16.89
N ARG A 68 -24.88 9.77 -16.96
CA ARG A 68 -24.01 10.61 -16.11
C ARG A 68 -23.72 11.98 -16.72
N GLY A 69 -24.29 12.31 -17.88
CA GLY A 69 -24.03 13.56 -18.58
C GLY A 69 -22.56 13.73 -18.99
N ARG A 70 -21.87 12.64 -19.31
CA ARG A 70 -20.44 12.63 -19.66
C ARG A 70 -20.27 12.26 -21.13
N THR A 71 -19.36 12.94 -21.82
CA THR A 71 -18.90 12.55 -23.15
C THR A 71 -17.59 11.79 -23.07
N TYR A 72 -17.34 10.91 -24.05
CA TYR A 72 -16.03 10.28 -24.16
C TYR A 72 -14.96 11.31 -24.54
N LEU A 73 -13.77 11.12 -23.99
CA LEU A 73 -12.57 11.80 -24.43
C LEU A 73 -12.08 11.18 -25.75
N SER A 74 -11.26 11.93 -26.50
CA SER A 74 -10.63 11.41 -27.71
C SER A 74 -9.90 10.10 -27.42
N GLY A 75 -10.16 9.06 -28.23
CA GLY A 75 -9.58 7.73 -28.07
C GLY A 75 -10.13 6.88 -26.89
N GLN A 76 -10.85 7.48 -25.93
CA GLN A 76 -11.29 6.77 -24.72
C GLN A 76 -12.25 5.62 -25.02
N ARG A 77 -13.23 5.84 -25.90
CA ARG A 77 -14.19 4.80 -26.26
C ARG A 77 -13.50 3.59 -26.90
N LYS A 78 -12.54 3.84 -27.81
CA LYS A 78 -11.75 2.79 -28.47
C LYS A 78 -10.87 2.01 -27.47
N LEU A 79 -10.27 2.72 -26.51
CA LEU A 79 -9.47 2.09 -25.45
C LEU A 79 -10.33 1.16 -24.56
N LEU A 80 -11.53 1.62 -24.16
CA LEU A 80 -12.46 0.82 -23.36
C LEU A 80 -13.02 -0.36 -24.15
N GLU A 81 -13.28 -0.19 -25.45
CA GLU A 81 -13.69 -1.26 -26.35
C GLU A 81 -12.60 -2.33 -26.49
N HIS A 82 -11.33 -1.93 -26.64
CA HIS A 82 -10.21 -2.85 -26.71
C HIS A 82 -10.06 -3.66 -25.41
N ALA A 83 -10.17 -3.01 -24.25
CA ALA A 83 -10.18 -3.67 -22.95
C ALA A 83 -11.36 -4.63 -22.76
N ALA A 84 -12.58 -4.23 -23.18
CA ALA A 84 -13.75 -5.11 -23.13
C ALA A 84 -13.57 -6.35 -24.01
N ARG A 85 -13.05 -6.16 -25.22
CA ARG A 85 -12.79 -7.25 -26.17
C ARG A 85 -11.77 -8.25 -25.61
N ALA A 86 -10.71 -7.77 -24.97
CA ALA A 86 -9.72 -8.62 -24.30
C ALA A 86 -10.37 -9.50 -23.23
N ILE A 87 -11.18 -8.90 -22.33
CA ILE A 87 -11.86 -9.59 -21.23
C ILE A 87 -12.90 -10.61 -21.72
N LEU A 88 -13.69 -10.25 -22.74
CA LEU A 88 -14.77 -11.10 -23.26
C LEU A 88 -14.29 -12.28 -24.09
N GLY A 89 -13.12 -12.16 -24.70
CA GLY A 89 -12.33 -13.33 -24.95
C GLY A 89 -11.45 -13.36 -26.20
N ALA A 90 -10.78 -12.25 -26.48
CA ALA A 90 -9.88 -12.15 -27.63
C ALA A 90 -8.42 -12.48 -27.33
N GLU A 91 -8.02 -12.63 -26.07
CA GLU A 91 -6.62 -12.89 -25.70
C GLU A 91 -6.36 -14.38 -25.52
N GLU A 92 -5.20 -14.87 -25.95
CA GLU A 92 -4.78 -16.26 -25.71
C GLU A 92 -4.07 -16.43 -24.35
N ASP A 93 -3.41 -15.37 -23.88
CA ASP A 93 -2.64 -15.38 -22.64
C ASP A 93 -3.54 -15.56 -21.39
N PRO A 94 -3.12 -16.36 -20.42
CA PRO A 94 -3.91 -16.64 -19.22
C PRO A 94 -3.97 -15.45 -18.24
N SER A 95 -3.03 -14.51 -18.32
CA SER A 95 -2.91 -13.39 -17.38
C SER A 95 -2.55 -12.09 -18.10
N VAL A 96 -3.48 -11.14 -18.12
CA VAL A 96 -3.37 -9.88 -18.86
C VAL A 96 -3.54 -8.67 -17.94
N VAL A 97 -2.65 -7.69 -18.07
CA VAL A 97 -2.71 -6.40 -17.36
C VAL A 97 -3.26 -5.35 -18.30
N ILE A 98 -4.35 -4.67 -17.90
CA ILE A 98 -4.99 -3.62 -18.69
C ILE A 98 -4.68 -2.26 -18.04
N PRO A 99 -3.85 -1.40 -18.68
CA PRO A 99 -3.33 -0.17 -18.08
C PRO A 99 -4.32 1.02 -18.13
N LEU A 100 -5.51 0.87 -17.51
CA LEU A 100 -6.51 1.93 -17.48
C LEU A 100 -6.24 2.95 -16.36
N LEU A 101 -5.86 4.18 -16.73
CA LEU A 101 -5.61 5.28 -15.80
C LEU A 101 -6.83 5.58 -14.89
N PRO A 102 -6.62 6.02 -13.63
CA PRO A 102 -7.71 6.46 -12.77
C PRO A 102 -8.55 7.56 -13.43
N GLY A 103 -9.87 7.40 -13.45
CA GLY A 103 -10.79 8.36 -14.10
C GLY A 103 -11.10 8.08 -15.57
N VAL A 104 -10.43 7.11 -16.22
CA VAL A 104 -10.74 6.70 -17.61
C VAL A 104 -12.03 5.88 -17.73
N GLY A 105 -12.65 5.49 -16.61
CA GLY A 105 -13.91 4.74 -16.62
C GLY A 105 -13.75 3.24 -16.39
N LYS A 106 -12.63 2.80 -15.80
CA LYS A 106 -12.39 1.42 -15.36
C LYS A 106 -13.60 0.82 -14.63
N SER A 107 -14.09 1.49 -13.60
CA SER A 107 -15.24 1.01 -12.83
C SER A 107 -16.56 1.04 -13.63
N THR A 108 -16.68 1.86 -14.67
CA THR A 108 -17.83 1.88 -15.59
C THR A 108 -17.75 0.70 -16.57
N LEU A 109 -16.56 0.41 -17.09
CA LEU A 109 -16.29 -0.76 -17.92
C LEU A 109 -16.62 -2.06 -17.17
N LEU A 110 -16.10 -2.19 -15.95
CA LEU A 110 -16.37 -3.35 -15.09
C LEU A 110 -17.87 -3.56 -14.89
N ARG A 111 -18.62 -2.50 -14.52
CA ARG A 111 -20.08 -2.57 -14.37
C ARG A 111 -20.79 -2.98 -15.65
N SER A 112 -20.36 -2.47 -16.81
CA SER A 112 -20.95 -2.79 -18.11
C SER A 112 -20.73 -4.26 -18.49
N ILE A 113 -19.50 -4.75 -18.32
CA ILE A 113 -19.15 -6.17 -18.56
C ILE A 113 -19.96 -7.07 -17.63
N LEU A 114 -19.93 -6.81 -16.31
CA LEU A 114 -20.60 -7.65 -15.33
C LEU A 114 -22.11 -7.70 -15.52
N LYS A 115 -22.75 -6.58 -15.90
CA LYS A 115 -24.19 -6.54 -16.18
C LYS A 115 -24.55 -7.36 -17.42
N VAL A 116 -23.75 -7.29 -18.49
CA VAL A 116 -23.96 -8.12 -19.69
C VAL A 116 -23.74 -9.60 -19.37
N LEU A 117 -22.66 -9.95 -18.65
CA LEU A 117 -22.41 -11.32 -18.22
C LEU A 117 -23.54 -11.85 -17.33
N ALA A 118 -24.03 -11.05 -16.37
CA ALA A 118 -25.15 -11.42 -15.51
C ALA A 118 -26.41 -11.77 -16.32
N ARG A 119 -26.70 -11.03 -17.41
CA ARG A 119 -27.81 -11.37 -18.33
C ARG A 119 -27.60 -12.71 -19.01
N GLN A 120 -26.37 -13.04 -19.39
CA GLN A 120 -26.05 -14.34 -20.00
C GLN A 120 -26.27 -15.49 -19.02
N PHE A 121 -25.92 -15.32 -17.74
CA PHE A 121 -26.16 -16.31 -16.68
C PHE A 121 -27.63 -16.40 -16.29
N ALA A 122 -28.35 -15.29 -16.15
CA ALA A 122 -29.79 -15.28 -15.88
C ALA A 122 -30.59 -16.04 -16.94
N LYS A 123 -30.16 -15.94 -18.21
CA LYS A 123 -30.77 -16.64 -19.34
C LYS A 123 -30.21 -18.05 -19.58
N SER A 124 -29.24 -18.50 -18.80
CA SER A 124 -28.58 -19.81 -18.95
C SER A 124 -28.08 -20.11 -20.37
N THR A 125 -27.50 -19.10 -21.02
CA THR A 125 -27.01 -19.22 -22.41
C THR A 125 -25.82 -20.20 -22.54
N ASP A 126 -25.55 -20.66 -23.77
CA ASP A 126 -24.35 -21.46 -24.08
C ASP A 126 -23.07 -20.74 -23.67
N TYR A 127 -23.01 -19.42 -23.88
CA TYR A 127 -21.88 -18.60 -23.45
C TYR A 127 -21.67 -18.67 -21.93
N ALA A 128 -22.72 -18.49 -21.14
CA ALA A 128 -22.64 -18.59 -19.68
C ALA A 128 -22.22 -20.00 -19.22
N THR A 129 -22.65 -21.03 -19.94
CA THR A 129 -22.25 -22.41 -19.68
C THR A 129 -20.78 -22.65 -19.98
N ARG A 130 -20.25 -22.13 -21.09
CA ARG A 130 -18.82 -22.24 -21.44
C ARG A 130 -17.91 -21.39 -20.54
N LEU A 131 -18.32 -20.16 -20.22
CA LEU A 131 -17.59 -19.27 -19.31
C LEU A 131 -17.52 -19.87 -17.91
N GLY A 132 -18.55 -20.59 -17.49
CA GLY A 132 -18.60 -21.33 -16.23
C GLY A 132 -18.84 -20.44 -15.00
N GLY A 133 -18.25 -19.25 -14.92
CA GLY A 133 -18.47 -18.28 -13.84
C GLY A 133 -17.34 -17.25 -13.72
N VAL A 134 -17.50 -16.28 -12.81
CA VAL A 134 -16.61 -15.12 -12.69
C VAL A 134 -16.20 -14.88 -11.24
N ILE A 135 -14.91 -14.64 -11.00
CA ILE A 135 -14.35 -14.14 -9.75
C ILE A 135 -13.99 -12.67 -9.95
N ILE A 136 -14.38 -11.81 -9.02
CA ILE A 136 -14.12 -10.38 -9.05
C ILE A 136 -13.35 -10.03 -7.78
N VAL A 137 -12.23 -9.32 -7.90
CA VAL A 137 -11.44 -8.87 -6.74
C VAL A 137 -11.49 -7.35 -6.67
N VAL A 138 -11.87 -6.82 -5.51
CA VAL A 138 -11.98 -5.37 -5.25
C VAL A 138 -11.31 -4.97 -3.95
N GLU A 139 -10.95 -3.68 -3.81
CA GLU A 139 -10.27 -3.17 -2.61
C GLU A 139 -11.25 -2.84 -1.47
N LYS A 140 -12.45 -2.34 -1.80
CA LYS A 140 -13.40 -1.80 -0.81
C LYS A 140 -14.66 -2.64 -0.68
N THR A 141 -15.08 -2.85 0.57
CA THR A 141 -16.33 -3.56 0.89
C THR A 141 -17.53 -2.88 0.24
N ALA A 142 -17.63 -1.55 0.31
CA ALA A 142 -18.73 -0.81 -0.33
C ALA A 142 -18.85 -1.11 -1.83
N GLU A 143 -17.73 -1.17 -2.55
CA GLU A 143 -17.72 -1.50 -3.97
C GLU A 143 -18.12 -2.95 -4.23
N ALA A 144 -17.74 -3.89 -3.36
CA ALA A 144 -18.17 -5.28 -3.44
C ALA A 144 -19.71 -5.40 -3.36
N TYR A 145 -20.34 -4.68 -2.43
CA TYR A 145 -21.79 -4.67 -2.28
C TYR A 145 -22.49 -4.00 -3.47
N GLU A 146 -21.97 -2.87 -3.97
CA GLU A 146 -22.50 -2.22 -5.19
C GLU A 146 -22.48 -3.16 -6.40
N LEU A 147 -21.39 -3.91 -6.60
CA LEU A 147 -21.28 -4.86 -7.71
C LEU A 147 -22.20 -6.07 -7.52
N ARG A 148 -22.34 -6.57 -6.29
CA ARG A 148 -23.31 -7.62 -5.94
C ARG A 148 -24.73 -7.21 -6.31
N ASP A 149 -25.13 -6.01 -5.87
CA ASP A 149 -26.49 -5.51 -6.08
C ASP A 149 -26.76 -5.23 -7.57
N LEU A 150 -25.75 -4.72 -8.29
CA LEU A 150 -25.81 -4.58 -9.74
C LEU A 150 -26.07 -5.92 -10.44
N ILE A 151 -25.31 -6.97 -10.09
CA ILE A 151 -25.46 -8.30 -10.71
C ILE A 151 -26.81 -8.92 -10.34
N ASN A 152 -27.18 -8.86 -9.06
CA ASN A 152 -28.43 -9.45 -8.57
C ASN A 152 -29.68 -8.69 -9.03
N SER A 153 -29.55 -7.42 -9.44
CA SER A 153 -30.67 -6.69 -10.07
C SER A 153 -31.09 -7.26 -11.43
N VAL A 154 -30.22 -8.04 -12.08
CA VAL A 154 -30.49 -8.68 -13.37
C VAL A 154 -31.12 -10.06 -13.19
N GLY A 155 -30.82 -10.75 -12.09
CA GLY A 155 -31.37 -12.05 -11.76
C GLY A 155 -31.06 -12.42 -10.31
N ASP A 156 -32.01 -13.08 -9.67
CA ASP A 156 -31.89 -13.41 -8.26
C ASP A 156 -30.71 -14.36 -7.99
N HIS A 157 -29.97 -14.05 -6.93
CA HIS A 157 -28.92 -14.92 -6.38
C HIS A 157 -27.76 -15.27 -7.35
N LEU A 158 -27.39 -14.36 -8.24
CA LEU A 158 -26.27 -14.55 -9.17
C LEU A 158 -24.89 -14.24 -8.58
N ALA A 159 -24.80 -13.36 -7.59
CA ALA A 159 -23.55 -12.91 -7.00
C ALA A 159 -23.53 -13.01 -5.48
N HIS A 160 -22.37 -13.40 -4.94
CA HIS A 160 -22.08 -13.44 -3.51
C HIS A 160 -20.79 -12.70 -3.16
N VAL A 161 -20.79 -11.95 -2.06
CA VAL A 161 -19.59 -11.27 -1.52
C VAL A 161 -19.01 -12.14 -0.42
N LEU A 162 -17.79 -12.62 -0.64
CA LEU A 162 -17.07 -13.42 0.35
C LEU A 162 -16.23 -12.52 1.25
N GLU A 163 -16.77 -12.26 2.43
CA GLU A 163 -16.13 -11.45 3.46
C GLU A 163 -16.40 -11.99 4.87
N GLY A 164 -15.53 -11.62 5.81
CA GLY A 164 -15.75 -11.81 7.24
C GLY A 164 -16.30 -10.53 7.91
N PRO A 165 -16.60 -10.58 9.21
CA PRO A 165 -17.06 -9.41 9.96
C PRO A 165 -16.09 -8.23 9.86
N ASN A 166 -16.62 -7.03 9.63
CA ASN A 166 -15.87 -5.77 9.60
C ASN A 166 -16.77 -4.59 10.03
N ASP A 167 -16.17 -3.44 10.31
CA ASP A 167 -16.93 -2.28 10.81
C ASP A 167 -18.01 -1.83 9.81
N PHE A 168 -17.75 -1.95 8.51
CA PHE A 168 -18.70 -1.58 7.46
C PHE A 168 -19.93 -2.49 7.45
N ASN A 169 -19.76 -3.81 7.36
CA ASN A 169 -20.91 -4.72 7.26
C ASN A 169 -21.72 -4.82 8.56
N ILE A 170 -21.08 -4.64 9.72
CA ILE A 170 -21.77 -4.53 11.01
C ILE A 170 -22.62 -3.26 11.05
N ALA A 171 -22.05 -2.10 10.68
CA ALA A 171 -22.78 -0.83 10.63
C ALA A 171 -23.96 -0.84 9.63
N HIS A 172 -23.87 -1.66 8.57
CA HIS A 172 -24.93 -1.84 7.58
C HIS A 172 -25.91 -2.98 7.91
N GLY A 173 -25.99 -3.39 9.18
CA GLY A 173 -27.03 -4.30 9.67
C GLY A 173 -26.83 -5.78 9.31
N SER A 174 -25.63 -6.17 8.87
CA SER A 174 -25.34 -7.59 8.56
C SER A 174 -25.15 -8.45 9.82
N CYS A 175 -25.00 -7.82 10.99
CA CYS A 175 -24.96 -8.52 12.28
C CYS A 175 -26.37 -8.75 12.82
N LEU A 176 -26.70 -10.00 13.16
CA LEU A 176 -27.99 -10.35 13.78
C LEU A 176 -28.16 -9.74 15.19
N ARG A 177 -27.04 -9.41 15.85
CA ARG A 177 -27.01 -8.78 17.16
C ARG A 177 -26.82 -7.27 17.00
N GLY A 178 -27.91 -6.51 17.08
CA GLY A 178 -27.90 -5.04 16.94
C GLY A 178 -27.13 -4.28 18.03
N GLU A 179 -26.65 -4.97 19.07
CA GLU A 179 -25.82 -4.42 20.15
C GLU A 179 -24.32 -4.34 19.78
N VAL A 180 -23.89 -5.00 18.70
CA VAL A 180 -22.49 -5.01 18.28
C VAL A 180 -22.21 -3.72 17.49
N ALA A 181 -21.49 -2.78 18.09
CA ALA A 181 -21.21 -1.48 17.50
C ALA A 181 -20.10 -1.51 16.43
N GLY A 182 -19.22 -2.52 16.46
CA GLY A 182 -18.15 -2.67 15.48
C GLY A 182 -17.40 -4.00 15.57
N TYR A 183 -16.38 -4.16 14.73
CA TYR A 183 -15.58 -5.38 14.62
C TYR A 183 -14.95 -5.83 15.94
N MET A 184 -14.48 -4.89 16.75
CA MET A 184 -13.82 -5.19 18.03
C MET A 184 -14.75 -5.84 19.04
N ASP A 185 -16.04 -5.55 18.95
CA ASP A 185 -17.08 -6.05 19.85
C ASP A 185 -17.69 -7.37 19.36
N CYS A 186 -17.35 -7.79 18.13
CA CYS A 186 -17.82 -9.06 17.58
C CYS A 186 -17.18 -10.24 18.34
N PRO A 187 -17.99 -11.18 18.89
CA PRO A 187 -17.52 -12.41 19.53
C PRO A 187 -17.34 -13.57 18.52
N GLY A 188 -17.62 -13.34 17.23
CA GLY A 188 -17.42 -14.23 16.08
C GLY A 188 -17.71 -15.70 16.34
N ARG A 189 -16.74 -16.64 16.32
CA ARG A 189 -17.04 -18.07 16.55
C ARG A 189 -17.63 -18.36 17.94
N SER A 190 -17.28 -17.55 18.94
CA SER A 190 -17.88 -17.62 20.27
C SER A 190 -19.23 -16.90 20.34
N CYS A 191 -19.74 -16.38 19.22
CA CYS A 191 -21.08 -15.82 19.14
C CYS A 191 -22.12 -16.94 19.32
N PRO A 192 -23.13 -16.75 20.19
CA PRO A 192 -24.25 -17.69 20.30
C PRO A 192 -24.93 -17.98 18.96
N ASP A 193 -25.00 -16.97 18.07
CA ASP A 193 -25.63 -17.06 16.75
C ASP A 193 -24.65 -17.48 15.64
N ALA A 194 -23.48 -18.02 15.96
CA ALA A 194 -22.45 -18.32 14.96
C ALA A 194 -22.91 -19.27 13.85
N ALA A 195 -23.81 -20.21 14.16
CA ALA A 195 -24.34 -21.18 13.21
C ALA A 195 -25.27 -20.54 12.16
N THR A 196 -25.96 -19.45 12.48
CA THR A 196 -26.93 -18.78 11.61
C THR A 196 -26.45 -17.40 11.12
N CYS A 197 -25.32 -16.92 11.64
CA CYS A 197 -24.74 -15.64 11.28
C CYS A 197 -24.32 -15.59 9.80
N PRO A 198 -24.88 -14.67 8.99
CA PRO A 198 -24.60 -14.62 7.55
C PRO A 198 -23.12 -14.30 7.25
N LEU A 199 -22.45 -13.56 8.13
CA LEU A 199 -21.04 -13.20 7.98
C LEU A 199 -20.10 -14.39 8.26
N LEU A 200 -20.41 -15.20 9.28
CA LEU A 200 -19.62 -16.39 9.62
C LEU A 200 -19.89 -17.56 8.68
N GLN A 201 -21.11 -17.63 8.12
CA GLN A 201 -21.50 -18.64 7.14
C GLN A 201 -21.24 -18.19 5.68
N SER A 202 -20.60 -17.03 5.46
CA SER A 202 -20.38 -16.48 4.11
C SER A 202 -19.58 -17.42 3.22
N ALA A 203 -18.58 -18.13 3.76
CA ALA A 203 -17.78 -19.10 3.02
C ALA A 203 -18.61 -20.29 2.52
N ALA A 204 -19.59 -20.77 3.30
CA ALA A 204 -20.46 -21.88 2.91
C ALA A 204 -21.35 -21.52 1.70
N LYS A 205 -21.69 -20.23 1.54
CA LYS A 205 -22.48 -19.72 0.41
C LYS A 205 -21.66 -19.39 -0.83
N ALA A 206 -20.33 -19.36 -0.71
CA ALA A 206 -19.44 -19.02 -1.82
C ALA A 206 -19.59 -19.97 -3.02
N ASN A 207 -20.02 -21.22 -2.82
CA ASN A 207 -20.15 -22.21 -3.89
C ASN A 207 -21.57 -22.28 -4.50
N GLN A 208 -22.43 -21.29 -4.25
CA GLN A 208 -23.83 -21.32 -4.67
C GLN A 208 -24.16 -20.35 -5.82
N THR A 209 -23.18 -19.57 -6.30
CA THR A 209 -23.43 -18.46 -7.23
C THR A 209 -22.42 -18.44 -8.38
N PRO A 210 -22.78 -18.05 -9.61
CA PRO A 210 -21.81 -17.95 -10.70
C PRO A 210 -20.78 -16.82 -10.51
N PHE A 211 -21.13 -15.75 -9.79
CA PHE A 211 -20.25 -14.62 -9.52
C PHE A 211 -19.80 -14.60 -8.06
N LEU A 212 -18.48 -14.59 -7.83
CA LEU A 212 -17.91 -14.48 -6.50
C LEU A 212 -17.08 -13.21 -6.39
N ILE A 213 -17.39 -12.36 -5.41
CA ILE A 213 -16.65 -11.13 -5.16
C ILE A 213 -15.75 -11.32 -3.94
N LEU A 214 -14.45 -11.10 -4.13
CA LEU A 214 -13.40 -11.23 -3.14
C LEU A 214 -12.79 -9.86 -2.81
N MET A 215 -12.33 -9.72 -1.57
CA MET A 215 -11.50 -8.59 -1.18
C MET A 215 -10.03 -8.84 -1.55
N HIS A 216 -9.28 -7.81 -1.96
CA HIS A 216 -7.83 -7.89 -2.22
C HIS A 216 -7.06 -8.58 -1.09
N ALA A 217 -7.37 -8.24 0.16
CA ALA A 217 -6.72 -8.84 1.33
C ALA A 217 -6.91 -10.36 1.41
N ARG A 218 -8.07 -10.86 0.96
CA ARG A 218 -8.35 -12.31 0.89
C ARG A 218 -7.67 -12.91 -0.33
N TYR A 219 -7.82 -12.28 -1.49
CA TYR A 219 -7.19 -12.73 -2.73
C TYR A 219 -5.68 -12.92 -2.59
N GLN A 220 -4.98 -12.04 -1.85
CA GLN A 220 -3.53 -12.14 -1.63
C GLN A 220 -3.07 -13.52 -1.11
N ALA A 221 -3.87 -14.18 -0.27
CA ALA A 221 -3.53 -15.50 0.28
C ALA A 221 -3.74 -16.65 -0.72
N TYR A 222 -4.42 -16.40 -1.84
CA TYR A 222 -4.84 -17.39 -2.83
C TYR A 222 -4.42 -17.02 -4.25
N ILE A 223 -3.57 -16.01 -4.45
CA ILE A 223 -3.10 -15.58 -5.79
C ILE A 223 -2.56 -16.78 -6.58
N SER A 224 -1.78 -17.63 -5.92
CA SER A 224 -1.17 -18.81 -6.53
C SER A 224 -2.07 -20.04 -6.53
N ASP A 225 -3.18 -20.05 -5.78
CA ASP A 225 -4.15 -21.15 -5.75
C ASP A 225 -5.58 -20.69 -5.46
N LEU A 226 -6.36 -20.54 -6.53
CA LEU A 226 -7.78 -20.19 -6.45
C LEU A 226 -8.70 -21.41 -6.40
N THR A 227 -8.18 -22.63 -6.36
CA THR A 227 -8.98 -23.88 -6.37
C THR A 227 -10.16 -23.86 -5.39
N PRO A 228 -10.04 -23.34 -4.15
CA PRO A 228 -11.17 -23.29 -3.21
C PRO A 228 -12.36 -22.42 -3.68
N PHE A 229 -12.12 -21.46 -4.57
CA PHE A 229 -13.10 -20.46 -5.00
C PHE A 229 -13.62 -20.69 -6.41
N ARG A 230 -13.16 -21.73 -7.10
CA ARG A 230 -13.57 -22.01 -8.49
C ARG A 230 -14.87 -22.80 -8.60
N PRO A 231 -15.07 -23.90 -7.85
CA PRO A 231 -16.29 -24.69 -7.95
C PRO A 231 -17.52 -23.92 -7.46
N TRP A 232 -18.64 -24.15 -8.12
CA TRP A 232 -19.96 -23.76 -7.63
C TRP A 232 -21.04 -24.70 -8.20
N VAL A 233 -22.18 -24.76 -7.54
CA VAL A 233 -23.32 -25.59 -7.93
C VAL A 233 -24.38 -24.70 -8.57
N SER A 234 -24.73 -25.03 -9.81
CA SER A 234 -25.79 -24.34 -10.55
C SER A 234 -27.19 -24.64 -9.99
N PRO A 235 -28.22 -23.82 -10.31
CA PRO A 235 -29.60 -24.11 -9.91
C PRO A 235 -30.11 -25.47 -10.42
N THR A 236 -29.52 -25.99 -11.49
CA THR A 236 -29.80 -27.32 -12.05
C THR A 236 -28.94 -28.44 -11.41
N GLU A 237 -28.34 -28.17 -10.25
CA GLU A 237 -27.47 -29.08 -9.48
C GLU A 237 -26.22 -29.58 -10.22
N GLN A 238 -25.86 -28.94 -11.34
CA GLN A 238 -24.62 -29.24 -12.05
C GLN A 238 -23.46 -28.45 -11.44
N MET A 239 -22.36 -29.15 -11.15
CA MET A 239 -21.10 -28.52 -10.73
C MET A 239 -20.45 -27.80 -11.91
N ARG A 240 -20.07 -26.53 -11.69
CA ARG A 240 -19.41 -25.66 -12.67
C ARG A 240 -18.17 -25.03 -12.05
N CYS A 241 -17.26 -24.55 -12.89
CA CYS A 241 -16.05 -23.85 -12.47
C CYS A 241 -16.07 -22.40 -12.96
N ARG A 242 -15.69 -21.47 -12.10
CA ARG A 242 -15.39 -20.08 -12.50
C ARG A 242 -14.06 -20.06 -13.25
N ASN A 243 -14.08 -19.50 -14.46
CA ASN A 243 -12.93 -19.49 -15.38
C ASN A 243 -12.47 -18.09 -15.79
N LEU A 244 -13.13 -17.05 -15.29
CA LEU A 244 -12.73 -15.65 -15.47
C LEU A 244 -12.46 -15.00 -14.12
N LEU A 245 -11.29 -14.39 -13.97
CA LEU A 245 -10.89 -13.56 -12.84
C LEU A 245 -10.69 -12.12 -13.31
N ILE A 246 -11.36 -11.16 -12.67
CA ILE A 246 -11.15 -9.74 -12.89
C ILE A 246 -10.70 -9.10 -11.59
N VAL A 247 -9.50 -8.52 -11.59
CA VAL A 247 -8.90 -7.86 -10.43
C VAL A 247 -8.91 -6.35 -10.67
N ASP A 248 -9.68 -5.63 -9.85
CA ASP A 248 -9.70 -4.17 -9.87
C ASP A 248 -8.55 -3.60 -9.05
N GLU A 249 -7.62 -2.87 -9.67
CA GLU A 249 -6.31 -2.49 -9.13
C GLU A 249 -5.32 -3.66 -9.00
N ALA A 250 -4.02 -3.35 -9.07
CA ALA A 250 -2.96 -4.34 -8.94
C ALA A 250 -2.94 -4.98 -7.54
N PRO A 251 -2.95 -6.32 -7.43
CA PRO A 251 -2.79 -6.98 -6.14
C PRO A 251 -1.33 -6.86 -5.66
N ALA A 252 -1.12 -7.02 -4.35
CA ALA A 252 0.23 -7.09 -3.80
C ALA A 252 0.86 -8.47 -4.10
N LEU A 253 1.76 -8.52 -5.07
CA LEU A 253 2.43 -9.76 -5.50
C LEU A 253 3.67 -10.13 -4.67
N LEU A 254 4.10 -9.29 -3.73
CA LEU A 254 5.20 -9.61 -2.83
C LEU A 254 4.72 -10.51 -1.68
N SER A 255 5.34 -11.67 -1.50
CA SER A 255 5.19 -12.46 -0.27
C SER A 255 6.20 -12.02 0.79
N ASP A 256 5.76 -11.96 2.05
CA ASP A 256 6.60 -11.58 3.18
C ASP A 256 7.18 -12.82 3.89
N ASN A 257 7.98 -13.60 3.16
CA ASN A 257 8.58 -14.82 3.68
C ASN A 257 9.82 -14.49 4.54
N ARG A 258 9.62 -14.44 5.85
CA ARG A 258 10.68 -14.17 6.84
C ARG A 258 10.74 -15.31 7.87
N ILE A 259 11.95 -15.80 8.13
CA ILE A 259 12.25 -16.79 9.16
C ILE A 259 13.21 -16.17 10.16
N ALA A 260 12.79 -16.11 11.42
CA ALA A 260 13.60 -15.69 12.54
C ALA A 260 13.44 -16.67 13.71
N ILE A 261 14.29 -16.55 14.73
CA ILE A 261 14.21 -17.48 15.87
C ILE A 261 12.90 -17.34 16.64
N SER A 262 12.39 -16.11 16.75
CA SER A 262 11.08 -15.82 17.35
C SER A 262 9.94 -16.51 16.59
N GLU A 263 10.00 -16.48 15.26
CA GLU A 263 9.03 -17.14 14.38
C GLU A 263 9.07 -18.66 14.59
N ILE A 264 10.25 -19.28 14.59
CA ILE A 264 10.39 -20.74 14.82
C ILE A 264 9.81 -21.13 16.18
N ALA A 265 10.07 -20.33 17.23
CA ALA A 265 9.49 -20.55 18.54
C ALA A 265 7.96 -20.40 18.55
N ASN A 266 7.40 -19.46 17.78
CA ASN A 266 5.95 -19.34 17.61
C ASN A 266 5.35 -20.59 16.96
N LEU A 267 6.01 -21.17 15.95
CA LEU A 267 5.57 -22.43 15.34
C LEU A 267 5.59 -23.58 16.36
N GLU A 268 6.62 -23.66 17.18
CA GLU A 268 6.75 -24.66 18.25
C GLU A 268 5.59 -24.57 19.26
N ILE A 269 5.24 -23.34 19.67
CA ILE A 269 4.10 -23.05 20.54
C ILE A 269 2.78 -23.43 19.85
N GLN A 270 2.62 -23.09 18.57
CA GLN A 270 1.42 -23.43 17.79
C GLN A 270 1.22 -24.94 17.71
N ILE A 271 2.24 -25.72 17.32
CA ILE A 271 2.19 -27.19 17.26
C ILE A 271 1.81 -27.78 18.62
N SER A 272 2.41 -27.24 19.69
CA SER A 272 2.19 -27.71 21.06
C SER A 272 0.75 -27.52 21.54
N ARG A 273 0.11 -26.41 21.14
CA ARG A 273 -1.24 -26.01 21.59
C ARG A 273 -2.37 -26.48 20.68
N LEU A 274 -2.10 -26.83 19.43
CA LEU A 274 -3.14 -27.08 18.43
C LEU A 274 -4.09 -28.22 18.79
N LYS A 275 -3.55 -29.34 19.29
CA LYS A 275 -4.32 -30.53 19.67
C LYS A 275 -3.99 -30.94 21.11
N PRO A 276 -4.96 -31.39 21.91
CA PRO A 276 -4.72 -31.84 23.28
C PRO A 276 -3.87 -33.12 23.33
N SER A 277 -2.96 -33.22 24.31
CA SER A 277 -2.02 -34.36 24.46
C SER A 277 -2.61 -35.57 25.22
N TYR A 278 -3.86 -35.54 25.66
CA TYR A 278 -4.44 -36.65 26.43
C TYR A 278 -4.57 -37.96 25.62
N GLN A 279 -4.63 -37.86 24.29
CA GLN A 279 -4.65 -39.02 23.40
C GLN A 279 -3.23 -39.43 22.99
N ARG A 280 -2.86 -40.69 23.29
CA ARG A 280 -1.51 -41.22 23.06
C ARG A 280 -1.03 -41.08 21.60
N GLN A 281 -1.91 -41.29 20.62
CA GLN A 281 -1.59 -41.15 19.20
C GLN A 281 -1.28 -39.70 18.82
N THR A 282 -2.09 -38.75 19.30
CA THR A 282 -1.88 -37.31 19.08
C THR A 282 -0.61 -36.83 19.76
N ASP A 283 -0.32 -37.32 20.97
CA ASP A 283 0.89 -36.97 21.71
C ASP A 283 2.17 -37.51 21.04
N TYR A 284 2.13 -38.74 20.52
CA TYR A 284 3.22 -39.32 19.74
C TYR A 284 3.50 -38.51 18.46
N MET A 285 2.46 -38.20 17.67
CA MET A 285 2.61 -37.39 16.46
C MET A 285 3.15 -35.99 16.77
N LYS A 286 2.62 -35.34 17.82
CA LYS A 286 3.08 -34.02 18.27
C LYS A 286 4.55 -34.05 18.67
N SER A 287 4.96 -35.02 19.49
CA SER A 287 6.35 -35.17 19.95
C SER A 287 7.31 -35.43 18.79
N GLY A 288 6.91 -36.29 17.84
CA GLY A 288 7.67 -36.52 16.62
C GLY A 288 7.83 -35.26 15.76
N LEU A 289 6.75 -34.49 15.59
CA LEU A 289 6.77 -33.26 14.81
C LEU A 289 7.65 -32.18 15.45
N LEU A 290 7.59 -32.02 16.78
CA LEU A 290 8.46 -31.09 17.52
C LEU A 290 9.94 -31.50 17.44
N LEU A 291 10.24 -32.80 17.50
CA LEU A 291 11.59 -33.31 17.29
C LEU A 291 12.10 -32.99 15.87
N GLN A 292 11.28 -33.22 14.84
CA GLN A 292 11.64 -32.88 13.46
C GLN A 292 11.81 -31.37 13.25
N LEU A 293 10.96 -30.53 13.85
CA LEU A 293 11.15 -29.07 13.85
C LEU A 293 12.53 -28.69 14.42
N GLY A 294 12.93 -29.34 15.52
CA GLY A 294 14.24 -29.16 16.14
C GLY A 294 15.40 -29.51 15.20
N MET A 295 15.37 -30.72 14.64
CA MET A 295 16.47 -31.27 13.82
C MET A 295 16.53 -30.66 12.42
N GLN A 296 15.41 -30.49 11.74
CA GLN A 296 15.37 -30.13 10.32
C GLN A 296 15.33 -28.63 10.06
N LEU A 297 14.92 -27.83 11.06
CA LEU A 297 14.79 -26.38 10.89
C LEU A 297 15.58 -25.60 11.93
N ARG A 298 15.30 -25.82 13.23
CA ARG A 298 15.85 -24.97 14.29
C ARG A 298 17.38 -25.07 14.40
N GLN A 299 17.92 -26.28 14.43
CA GLN A 299 19.36 -26.51 14.52
C GLN A 299 20.10 -25.97 13.27
N PRO A 300 19.71 -26.34 12.03
CA PRO A 300 20.32 -25.77 10.82
C PRO A 300 20.21 -24.25 10.74
N PHE A 301 19.07 -23.68 11.13
CA PHE A 301 18.89 -22.22 11.16
C PHE A 301 19.89 -21.54 12.11
N HIS A 302 20.12 -22.08 13.30
CA HIS A 302 21.11 -21.52 14.24
C HIS A 302 22.53 -21.57 13.67
N VAL A 303 22.91 -22.68 13.03
CA VAL A 303 24.22 -22.82 12.38
C VAL A 303 24.35 -21.80 11.24
N LEU A 304 23.32 -21.68 10.40
CA LEU A 304 23.28 -20.71 9.30
C LEU A 304 23.47 -19.28 9.80
N MET A 305 22.72 -18.86 10.83
CA MET A 305 22.84 -17.50 11.39
C MET A 305 24.21 -17.20 11.99
N ARG A 306 24.98 -18.22 12.40
CA ARG A 306 26.39 -18.07 12.81
C ARG A 306 27.28 -17.90 11.58
N LEU A 307 27.21 -18.82 10.62
CA LEU A 307 28.01 -18.78 9.39
C LEU A 307 27.81 -17.46 8.63
N CYS A 308 26.56 -17.03 8.45
CA CYS A 308 26.26 -15.76 7.77
C CYS A 308 26.80 -14.55 8.54
N ARG A 309 26.77 -14.58 9.89
CA ARG A 309 27.30 -13.48 10.70
C ARG A 309 28.81 -13.38 10.57
N GLU A 310 29.50 -14.50 10.56
CA GLU A 310 30.96 -14.58 10.39
C GLU A 310 31.37 -14.16 8.96
N ARG A 311 30.60 -14.59 7.95
CA ARG A 311 30.91 -14.33 6.54
C ARG A 311 30.54 -12.92 6.06
N PHE A 312 29.39 -12.39 6.48
CA PHE A 312 28.81 -11.17 5.89
C PHE A 312 28.63 -10.02 6.89
N GLY A 313 28.70 -10.28 8.20
CA GLY A 313 28.43 -9.27 9.22
C GLY A 313 26.94 -8.96 9.35
N ARG A 314 26.36 -8.09 8.52
CA ARG A 314 24.97 -7.57 8.70
C ARG A 314 23.98 -7.96 7.61
N LEU A 315 24.43 -8.03 6.36
CA LEU A 315 23.60 -8.33 5.20
C LEU A 315 24.35 -9.28 4.28
N GLY A 316 23.72 -10.38 3.87
CA GLY A 316 24.38 -11.40 3.05
C GLY A 316 23.44 -12.17 2.13
N ALA A 317 23.92 -12.50 0.93
CA ALA A 317 23.27 -13.48 0.07
C ALA A 317 23.48 -14.90 0.62
N VAL A 318 22.40 -15.67 0.70
CA VAL A 318 22.40 -17.06 1.12
C VAL A 318 21.98 -17.90 -0.07
N ASP A 319 22.88 -18.79 -0.50
CA ASP A 319 22.68 -19.73 -1.58
C ASP A 319 22.46 -21.16 -1.06
N ALA A 320 22.19 -22.09 -1.98
CA ALA A 320 21.93 -23.49 -1.66
C ALA A 320 23.13 -24.20 -1.00
N ASP A 321 24.35 -23.80 -1.34
CA ASP A 321 25.57 -24.39 -0.77
C ASP A 321 25.73 -24.00 0.70
N LEU A 322 25.49 -22.73 1.04
CA LEU A 322 25.55 -22.26 2.43
C LEU A 322 24.42 -22.87 3.28
N LEU A 323 23.23 -23.08 2.70
CA LEU A 323 22.14 -23.81 3.36
C LEU A 323 22.54 -25.26 3.64
N LYS A 324 23.16 -25.94 2.67
CA LYS A 324 23.66 -27.30 2.85
C LYS A 324 24.78 -27.38 3.89
N GLU A 325 25.72 -26.44 3.89
CA GLU A 325 26.79 -26.32 4.89
C GLU A 325 26.23 -26.13 6.30
N ALA A 326 25.14 -25.37 6.44
CA ALA A 326 24.45 -25.19 7.71
C ALA A 326 23.69 -26.44 8.19
N GLY A 327 23.57 -27.48 7.36
CA GLY A 327 22.92 -28.74 7.70
C GLY A 327 21.46 -28.86 7.28
N PHE A 328 20.99 -28.04 6.34
CA PHE A 328 19.65 -28.23 5.76
C PHE A 328 19.64 -29.48 4.86
N ASP A 329 18.77 -30.43 5.18
CA ASP A 329 18.44 -31.60 4.35
C ASP A 329 17.05 -31.38 3.73
N TRP A 330 17.00 -31.25 2.40
CA TRP A 330 15.78 -30.92 1.67
C TRP A 330 14.74 -32.04 1.67
N ASP A 331 15.17 -33.31 1.62
CA ASP A 331 14.24 -34.44 1.63
C ASP A 331 13.61 -34.60 3.03
N ALA A 332 14.41 -34.40 4.06
CA ALA A 332 13.93 -34.40 5.44
C ALA A 332 13.01 -33.19 5.73
N LEU A 333 13.35 -32.00 5.22
CA LEU A 333 12.54 -30.79 5.37
C LEU A 333 11.21 -30.89 4.62
N ASP A 334 11.19 -31.51 3.44
CA ASP A 334 9.96 -31.82 2.70
C ASP A 334 9.06 -32.77 3.48
N SER A 335 9.65 -33.84 4.04
CA SER A 335 8.93 -34.80 4.87
C SER A 335 8.31 -34.11 6.09
N PHE A 336 9.08 -33.27 6.77
CA PHE A 336 8.58 -32.43 7.87
C PHE A 336 7.44 -31.51 7.41
N THR A 337 7.59 -30.84 6.27
CA THR A 337 6.56 -29.94 5.73
C THR A 337 5.24 -30.67 5.44
N LYS A 338 5.31 -31.89 4.89
CA LYS A 338 4.12 -32.73 4.68
C LYS A 338 3.47 -33.17 5.99
N GLN A 339 4.26 -33.55 7.00
CA GLN A 339 3.77 -33.92 8.32
C GLN A 339 3.11 -32.72 9.03
N LEU A 340 3.72 -31.53 8.90
CA LEU A 340 3.18 -30.28 9.42
C LEU A 340 1.83 -29.95 8.78
N ALA A 341 1.74 -30.05 7.45
CA ALA A 341 0.48 -29.85 6.72
C ALA A 341 -0.61 -30.83 7.17
N HIS A 342 -0.27 -32.11 7.36
CA HIS A 342 -1.22 -33.12 7.83
C HIS A 342 -1.68 -32.88 9.27
N TYR A 343 -0.76 -32.47 10.16
CA TYR A 343 -1.07 -32.26 11.57
C TYR A 343 -1.84 -30.95 11.80
N ALA A 344 -1.42 -29.86 11.16
CA ALA A 344 -1.89 -28.51 11.43
C ALA A 344 -2.86 -27.93 10.40
N GLY A 345 -2.95 -28.54 9.21
CA GLY A 345 -3.78 -28.07 8.11
C GLY A 345 -3.48 -26.60 7.78
N CYS A 346 -4.55 -25.83 7.58
CA CYS A 346 -4.47 -24.41 7.23
C CYS A 346 -3.74 -23.55 8.27
N SER A 347 -3.69 -23.98 9.54
CA SER A 347 -3.01 -23.25 10.62
C SER A 347 -1.50 -23.12 10.39
N ALA A 348 -0.92 -23.97 9.54
CA ALA A 348 0.49 -23.94 9.19
C ALA A 348 0.77 -23.43 7.76
N ASN A 349 -0.22 -22.97 7.00
CA ASN A 349 -0.05 -22.57 5.60
C ASN A 349 1.07 -21.53 5.42
N SER A 350 1.12 -20.52 6.30
CA SER A 350 2.19 -19.51 6.28
C SER A 350 3.59 -20.13 6.40
N TRP A 351 3.76 -21.13 7.26
CA TRP A 351 5.02 -21.84 7.41
C TRP A 351 5.33 -22.77 6.24
N ILE A 352 4.33 -23.47 5.72
CA ILE A 352 4.48 -24.32 4.55
C ILE A 352 4.96 -23.48 3.36
N GLU A 353 4.41 -22.29 3.16
CA GLU A 353 4.85 -21.36 2.11
C GLU A 353 6.29 -20.88 2.34
N LYS A 354 6.67 -20.50 3.57
CA LYS A 354 8.06 -20.12 3.89
C LYS A 354 9.05 -21.25 3.61
N LEU A 355 8.71 -22.49 3.94
CA LEU A 355 9.58 -23.66 3.72
C LEU A 355 9.69 -24.02 2.24
N ARG A 356 8.58 -23.95 1.49
CA ARG A 356 8.59 -24.10 0.02
C ARG A 356 9.44 -23.02 -0.65
N ALA A 357 9.29 -21.77 -0.23
CA ALA A 357 10.08 -20.67 -0.74
C ALA A 357 11.58 -20.86 -0.43
N LEU A 358 11.92 -21.29 0.79
CA LEU A 358 13.31 -21.55 1.20
C LEU A 358 14.01 -22.57 0.28
N ARG A 359 13.28 -23.58 -0.19
CA ARG A 359 13.80 -24.60 -1.10
C ARG A 359 14.29 -24.03 -2.44
N THR A 360 13.76 -22.89 -2.88
CA THR A 360 14.19 -22.25 -4.13
C THR A 360 15.60 -21.65 -4.07
N GLY A 361 16.23 -21.66 -2.87
CA GLY A 361 17.67 -21.44 -2.69
C GLY A 361 18.14 -19.99 -2.72
N ARG A 362 17.24 -19.02 -2.98
CA ARG A 362 17.56 -17.58 -2.88
C ARG A 362 17.03 -17.00 -1.58
N ALA A 363 17.93 -16.74 -0.64
CA ALA A 363 17.57 -16.09 0.61
C ALA A 363 18.58 -15.00 0.99
N VAL A 364 18.15 -14.09 1.84
CA VAL A 364 18.94 -12.95 2.31
C VAL A 364 19.03 -13.01 3.82
N PHE A 365 20.25 -13.11 4.33
CA PHE A 365 20.54 -12.93 5.74
C PHE A 365 20.51 -11.45 6.09
N MET A 366 19.80 -11.09 7.15
CA MET A 366 19.74 -9.71 7.67
C MET A 366 19.87 -9.67 9.19
N VAL A 367 20.53 -8.63 9.69
CA VAL A 367 20.61 -8.32 11.12
C VAL A 367 19.78 -7.07 11.42
N GLY A 368 18.64 -7.25 12.08
CA GLY A 368 17.80 -6.17 12.60
C GLY A 368 17.73 -6.20 14.13
N GLN A 369 16.50 -6.13 14.68
CA GLN A 369 16.26 -6.41 16.12
C GLN A 369 16.63 -7.85 16.48
N GLU A 370 16.42 -8.78 15.54
CA GLU A 370 16.94 -10.14 15.59
C GLU A 370 17.61 -10.49 14.24
N LYS A 371 18.35 -11.60 14.23
CA LYS A 371 18.89 -12.18 13.00
C LYS A 371 17.79 -12.92 12.28
N MET A 372 17.67 -12.72 10.98
CA MET A 372 16.59 -13.28 10.20
C MET A 372 17.06 -13.67 8.80
N LEU A 373 16.32 -14.59 8.21
CA LEU A 373 16.41 -14.97 6.82
C LEU A 373 15.15 -14.47 6.10
N VAL A 374 15.34 -13.71 5.03
CA VAL A 374 14.27 -13.24 4.16
C VAL A 374 14.36 -13.96 2.85
N ILE A 375 13.22 -14.41 2.33
CA ILE A 375 13.13 -15.22 1.12
C ILE A 375 12.31 -14.44 0.11
N PRO A 376 12.95 -13.61 -0.74
CA PRO A 376 12.23 -12.76 -1.69
C PRO A 376 11.43 -13.62 -2.66
N THR A 377 10.11 -13.45 -2.65
CA THR A 377 9.19 -14.29 -3.42
C THR A 377 8.13 -13.42 -4.08
N CYS A 378 8.05 -13.48 -5.41
CA CYS A 378 6.89 -12.99 -6.16
C CYS A 378 5.84 -14.10 -6.22
N LEU A 379 4.60 -13.78 -5.84
CA LEU A 379 3.46 -14.66 -5.99
C LEU A 379 3.14 -14.81 -7.48
N THR A 380 3.00 -16.04 -7.93
CA THR A 380 2.61 -16.36 -9.30
C THR A 380 1.09 -16.42 -9.40
N PRO A 381 0.47 -15.88 -10.46
CA PRO A 381 -0.97 -16.02 -10.70
C PRO A 381 -1.36 -17.48 -10.93
N ASP A 382 -2.55 -17.86 -10.44
CA ASP A 382 -3.13 -19.17 -10.76
C ASP A 382 -3.57 -19.23 -12.22
N THR A 383 -2.82 -19.96 -13.04
CA THR A 383 -3.13 -20.21 -14.46
C THR A 383 -3.71 -21.61 -14.70
N ARG A 384 -3.94 -22.40 -13.65
CA ARG A 384 -4.43 -23.78 -13.78
C ARG A 384 -5.82 -23.85 -14.40
N ASN A 385 -6.09 -24.96 -15.08
CA ASN A 385 -7.39 -25.30 -15.68
C ASN A 385 -8.03 -24.12 -16.43
N CYS A 386 -7.26 -23.45 -17.28
CA CYS A 386 -7.73 -22.35 -18.16
C CYS A 386 -8.35 -21.14 -17.44
N LEU A 387 -7.94 -20.83 -16.20
CA LEU A 387 -8.35 -19.58 -15.54
C LEU A 387 -7.74 -18.38 -16.26
N ARG A 388 -8.59 -17.46 -16.72
CA ARG A 388 -8.18 -16.22 -17.38
C ARG A 388 -8.26 -15.05 -16.42
N SER A 389 -7.16 -14.36 -16.23
CA SER A 389 -6.98 -13.33 -15.22
C SER A 389 -6.72 -11.97 -15.87
N PHE A 390 -7.53 -10.98 -15.51
CA PHE A 390 -7.38 -9.61 -16.00
C PHE A 390 -7.17 -8.65 -14.83
N ILE A 391 -6.02 -7.96 -14.82
CA ILE A 391 -5.67 -6.98 -13.78
C ILE A 391 -5.82 -5.57 -14.35
N LEU A 392 -6.73 -4.78 -13.78
CA LEU A 392 -6.98 -3.41 -14.21
C LEU A 392 -6.12 -2.44 -13.38
N SER A 393 -4.99 -1.98 -13.92
CA SER A 393 -4.02 -1.16 -13.16
C SER A 393 -3.53 0.06 -13.94
N GLY A 394 -3.96 1.25 -13.54
CA GLY A 394 -3.56 2.50 -14.20
C GLY A 394 -2.10 2.89 -14.00
N SER A 395 -1.43 2.37 -12.96
CA SER A 395 -0.02 2.63 -12.68
C SER A 395 0.88 1.43 -13.03
N ALA A 396 0.41 0.52 -13.89
CA ALA A 396 1.14 -0.70 -14.26
C ALA A 396 2.55 -0.39 -14.78
N SER A 397 2.73 0.67 -15.58
CA SER A 397 4.03 1.06 -16.14
C SER A 397 5.13 1.37 -15.11
N LEU A 398 4.75 1.61 -13.84
CA LEU A 398 5.66 1.85 -12.71
C LEU A 398 5.72 0.66 -11.74
N SER A 399 5.15 -0.48 -12.12
CA SER A 399 5.02 -1.69 -11.29
C SER A 399 5.81 -2.83 -11.94
N PRO A 400 7.11 -3.02 -11.59
CA PRO A 400 7.94 -4.07 -12.18
C PRO A 400 7.36 -5.47 -11.95
N GLU A 401 6.61 -5.67 -10.87
CA GLU A 401 5.90 -6.91 -10.57
C GLU A 401 4.85 -7.31 -11.62
N LEU A 402 4.43 -6.36 -12.47
CA LEU A 402 3.51 -6.57 -13.58
C LEU A 402 4.20 -6.47 -14.94
N VAL A 403 5.05 -5.45 -15.15
CA VAL A 403 5.60 -5.15 -16.49
C VAL A 403 6.82 -5.99 -16.82
N SER A 404 7.66 -6.29 -15.84
CA SER A 404 8.86 -7.10 -16.03
C SER A 404 8.59 -8.58 -15.81
N ASN A 405 7.40 -8.93 -15.34
CA ASN A 405 7.03 -10.28 -14.97
C ASN A 405 6.58 -11.06 -16.21
N PRO A 406 7.25 -12.16 -16.58
CA PRO A 406 6.91 -12.95 -17.77
C PRO A 406 5.54 -13.64 -17.67
N ASP A 407 4.98 -13.80 -16.47
CA ASP A 407 3.65 -14.39 -16.27
C ASP A 407 2.51 -13.44 -16.66
N PHE A 408 2.81 -12.18 -16.99
CA PHE A 408 1.82 -11.18 -17.40
C PHE A 408 2.10 -10.62 -18.77
N ARG A 409 1.06 -10.52 -19.59
CA ARG A 409 1.07 -9.66 -20.77
C ARG A 409 0.41 -8.33 -20.48
N VAL A 410 1.07 -7.22 -20.81
CA VAL A 410 0.46 -5.89 -20.71
C VAL A 410 -0.27 -5.58 -22.01
N LEU A 411 -1.57 -5.28 -21.92
CA LEU A 411 -2.38 -4.90 -23.07
C LEU A 411 -1.90 -3.55 -23.60
N GLU A 412 -1.68 -3.48 -24.92
CA GLU A 412 -1.33 -2.23 -25.58
C GLU A 412 -2.52 -1.26 -25.60
N GLY A 413 -2.22 0.02 -25.47
CA GLY A 413 -3.24 1.06 -25.47
C GLY A 413 -2.93 2.13 -24.44
N LYS A 414 -2.67 3.34 -24.93
CA LYS A 414 -2.61 4.54 -24.11
C LYS A 414 -3.64 5.53 -24.59
N LEU A 415 -4.15 6.29 -23.64
CA LEU A 415 -5.02 7.40 -23.96
C LEU A 415 -4.13 8.62 -24.21
N ASP A 416 -4.11 9.11 -25.45
CA ASP A 416 -3.36 10.31 -25.80
C ASP A 416 -3.93 11.52 -25.07
N LYS A 417 -3.26 11.91 -23.98
CA LYS A 417 -3.64 13.02 -23.12
C LYS A 417 -2.45 13.90 -22.85
N SER A 418 -2.65 15.20 -23.07
CA SER A 418 -1.70 16.20 -22.64
C SER A 418 -1.82 16.41 -21.13
N ASN A 419 -0.70 16.32 -20.42
CA ASN A 419 -0.62 16.71 -19.00
C ASN A 419 -0.04 18.12 -18.84
N SER A 420 -0.17 18.98 -19.86
CA SER A 420 0.34 20.37 -19.86
C SER A 420 -0.26 21.27 -18.78
N HIS A 421 -1.43 20.89 -18.24
CA HIS A 421 -2.09 21.57 -17.13
C HIS A 421 -1.56 21.11 -15.75
N LEU A 422 -0.65 20.13 -15.70
CA LEU A 422 0.06 19.74 -14.49
C LEU A 422 1.39 20.48 -14.36
N SER A 423 1.56 21.22 -13.27
CA SER A 423 2.83 21.82 -12.86
C SER A 423 3.40 21.12 -11.64
N ILE A 424 4.63 20.65 -11.72
CA ILE A 424 5.35 20.00 -10.63
C ILE A 424 6.42 20.96 -10.11
N TYR A 425 6.21 21.50 -8.92
CA TYR A 425 7.18 22.32 -8.22
C TYR A 425 8.04 21.48 -7.29
N ILE A 426 9.34 21.65 -7.40
CA ILE A 426 10.35 20.98 -6.60
C ILE A 426 10.97 22.01 -5.67
N GLN A 427 10.74 21.86 -4.37
CA GLN A 427 11.42 22.66 -3.36
C GLN A 427 12.69 21.95 -2.92
N HIS A 428 13.83 22.51 -3.28
CA HIS A 428 15.12 22.18 -2.66
C HIS A 428 15.35 23.10 -1.47
N THR A 429 16.00 22.55 -0.44
CA THR A 429 16.29 23.26 0.81
C THR A 429 17.41 22.55 1.53
N ASP A 430 18.39 23.26 2.05
CA ASP A 430 19.37 22.70 2.99
C ASP A 430 19.06 23.09 4.45
N ALA A 431 18.01 23.90 4.65
CA ALA A 431 17.64 24.42 5.96
C ALA A 431 16.96 23.35 6.83
N PHE A 432 16.08 22.54 6.25
CA PHE A 432 15.38 21.48 6.97
C PHE A 432 15.17 20.24 6.12
N ALA A 433 14.98 19.09 6.78
CA ALA A 433 14.74 17.81 6.13
C ALA A 433 13.35 17.26 6.51
N THR A 434 12.64 16.74 5.52
CA THR A 434 11.24 16.28 5.62
C THR A 434 11.10 14.76 5.63
N SER A 435 12.19 14.01 5.81
CA SER A 435 12.07 12.56 6.03
C SER A 435 11.38 12.27 7.36
N LYS A 436 10.70 11.11 7.45
CA LYS A 436 9.98 10.70 8.66
C LYS A 436 10.87 10.73 9.92
N THR A 437 12.12 10.31 9.81
CA THR A 437 13.09 10.35 10.91
C THR A 437 13.60 11.76 11.20
N ALA A 438 13.85 12.57 10.17
CA ALA A 438 14.28 13.95 10.35
C ALA A 438 13.21 14.82 11.03
N MET A 439 11.94 14.59 10.71
CA MET A 439 10.78 15.25 11.33
C MET A 439 10.59 14.91 12.82
N GLN A 440 11.35 13.97 13.40
CA GLN A 440 11.38 13.82 14.87
C GLN A 440 11.94 15.08 15.56
N ARG A 441 12.78 15.85 14.87
CA ARG A 441 13.28 17.14 15.34
C ARG A 441 12.20 18.20 15.22
N ILE A 442 11.91 18.89 16.32
CA ILE A 442 10.88 19.94 16.35
C ILE A 442 11.18 21.10 15.39
N GLY A 443 12.45 21.49 15.24
CA GLY A 443 12.85 22.55 14.31
C GLY A 443 12.48 22.26 12.86
N ASN A 444 12.62 21.01 12.41
CA ASN A 444 12.21 20.63 11.04
C ASN A 444 10.69 20.72 10.86
N ARG A 445 9.90 20.35 11.88
CA ARG A 445 8.44 20.44 11.81
C ARG A 445 7.97 21.89 11.80
N LYS A 446 8.55 22.74 12.64
CA LYS A 446 8.23 24.16 12.69
C LYS A 446 8.66 24.89 11.42
N ALA A 447 9.84 24.59 10.88
CA ALA A 447 10.28 25.14 9.58
C ALA A 447 9.38 24.68 8.42
N LEU A 448 8.96 23.40 8.41
CA LEU A 448 8.00 22.89 7.42
C LEU A 448 6.63 23.57 7.55
N ALA A 449 6.13 23.78 8.78
CA ALA A 449 4.89 24.50 9.01
C ALA A 449 4.97 25.95 8.51
N ALA A 450 6.09 26.66 8.77
CA ALA A 450 6.33 28.00 8.24
C ALA A 450 6.34 28.01 6.70
N TRP A 451 6.99 27.04 6.07
CA TRP A 451 6.99 26.89 4.61
C TRP A 451 5.58 26.65 4.05
N LEU A 452 4.79 25.79 4.71
CA LEU A 452 3.42 25.51 4.32
C LEU A 452 2.55 26.77 4.44
N ARG A 453 2.63 27.53 5.54
CA ARG A 453 1.89 28.80 5.69
C ARG A 453 2.23 29.80 4.57
N TYR A 454 3.52 29.95 4.27
CA TYR A 454 3.99 30.82 3.19
C TYR A 454 3.42 30.39 1.82
N ARG A 455 3.39 29.10 1.51
CA ARG A 455 2.83 28.59 0.25
C ARG A 455 1.30 28.69 0.22
N LEU A 456 0.61 28.37 1.31
CA LEU A 456 -0.85 28.46 1.39
C LEU A 456 -1.33 29.92 1.25
N ALA A 457 -0.60 30.88 1.81
CA ALA A 457 -0.90 32.31 1.65
C ALA A 457 -0.81 32.82 0.19
N GLN A 458 -0.11 32.11 -0.68
CA GLN A 458 0.01 32.43 -2.11
C GLN A 458 -1.09 31.76 -2.95
N ILE A 459 -1.81 30.81 -2.37
CA ILE A 459 -2.88 30.08 -3.05
C ILE A 459 -4.19 30.86 -2.83
N PRO A 460 -5.00 31.10 -3.88
CA PRO A 460 -6.28 31.78 -3.71
C PRO A 460 -7.21 31.05 -2.74
N GLU A 461 -7.86 31.78 -1.83
CA GLU A 461 -8.69 31.19 -0.74
C GLU A 461 -9.82 30.25 -1.22
N LYS A 462 -10.31 30.44 -2.45
CA LYS A 462 -11.34 29.58 -3.05
C LYS A 462 -10.83 28.20 -3.49
N GLU A 463 -9.53 28.06 -3.68
CA GLU A 463 -8.91 26.83 -4.17
C GLU A 463 -8.75 25.82 -3.02
N LYS A 464 -8.86 24.54 -3.34
CA LYS A 464 -8.70 23.48 -2.35
C LYS A 464 -7.31 22.86 -2.42
N VAL A 465 -6.71 22.66 -1.25
CA VAL A 465 -5.34 22.16 -1.12
C VAL A 465 -5.32 20.83 -0.39
N LEU A 466 -4.73 19.82 -1.03
CA LEU A 466 -4.46 18.52 -0.45
C LEU A 466 -3.02 18.47 0.06
N VAL A 467 -2.83 18.65 1.37
CA VAL A 467 -1.52 18.48 2.01
C VAL A 467 -1.42 17.06 2.59
N VAL A 468 -0.39 16.31 2.16
CA VAL A 468 -0.15 14.94 2.61
C VAL A 468 1.14 14.83 3.39
N THR A 469 1.09 14.19 4.56
CA THR A 469 2.27 14.01 5.43
C THR A 469 2.32 12.60 6.06
N TYR A 470 3.17 12.39 7.07
CA TYR A 470 3.20 11.15 7.84
C TYR A 470 2.13 11.13 8.93
N LYS A 471 1.53 9.96 9.17
CA LYS A 471 0.47 9.78 10.17
C LYS A 471 0.80 10.37 11.56
N SER A 472 2.05 10.23 12.00
CA SER A 472 2.51 10.71 13.31
C SER A 472 2.51 12.23 13.46
N TYR A 473 2.54 12.98 12.35
CA TYR A 473 2.62 14.44 12.35
C TYR A 473 1.38 15.12 11.76
N ALA A 474 0.42 14.34 11.25
CA ALA A 474 -0.78 14.84 10.60
C ALA A 474 -1.64 15.73 11.51
N ALA A 475 -1.74 15.41 12.80
CA ALA A 475 -2.50 16.19 13.78
C ALA A 475 -1.79 17.48 14.18
N GLU A 476 -0.48 17.39 14.45
CA GLU A 476 0.34 18.54 14.82
C GLU A 476 0.33 19.58 13.70
N LEU A 477 0.61 19.16 12.46
CA LEU A 477 0.63 20.07 11.31
C LEU A 477 -0.76 20.60 10.96
N TRP A 478 -1.85 19.84 11.18
CA TRP A 478 -3.21 20.36 11.04
C TRP A 478 -3.45 21.54 11.99
N ASN A 479 -3.07 21.41 13.27
CA ASN A 479 -3.25 22.47 14.26
C ASN A 479 -2.38 23.70 13.97
N GLU A 480 -1.17 23.50 13.47
CA GLU A 480 -0.31 24.61 13.03
C GLU A 480 -0.93 25.40 11.86
N LEU A 481 -1.79 24.79 11.05
CA LEU A 481 -2.38 25.40 9.86
C LEU A 481 -3.84 25.84 10.08
N SER A 482 -4.21 26.18 11.32
CA SER A 482 -5.58 26.63 11.69
C SER A 482 -6.15 27.70 10.76
N ASP A 483 -5.32 28.67 10.39
CA ASP A 483 -5.73 29.84 9.62
C ASP A 483 -6.07 29.48 8.16
N PHE A 484 -5.74 28.25 7.73
CA PHE A 484 -5.96 27.77 6.37
C PHE A 484 -6.93 26.59 6.30
N HIS A 485 -7.65 26.26 7.39
CA HIS A 485 -8.58 25.11 7.42
C HIS A 485 -9.67 25.21 6.34
N ASP A 486 -10.11 26.41 5.99
CA ASP A 486 -11.10 26.62 4.93
C ASP A 486 -10.57 26.24 3.53
N GLN A 487 -9.26 26.27 3.31
CA GLN A 487 -8.62 25.88 2.04
C GLN A 487 -8.22 24.39 2.04
N LEU A 488 -7.87 23.85 3.20
CA LEU A 488 -7.33 22.50 3.36
C LEU A 488 -8.41 21.41 3.26
N ILE A 489 -8.10 20.32 2.58
CA ILE A 489 -8.95 19.12 2.60
C ILE A 489 -8.52 18.22 3.77
N PRO A 490 -9.37 18.01 4.79
CA PRO A 490 -9.06 17.15 5.93
C PRO A 490 -9.05 15.66 5.56
N LEU A 491 -8.47 14.85 6.44
CA LEU A 491 -8.52 13.39 6.36
C LEU A 491 -9.97 12.90 6.39
N GLN A 492 -10.31 12.13 5.37
CA GLN A 492 -11.63 11.59 5.16
C GLN A 492 -11.81 10.28 5.95
N SER A 493 -13.01 10.05 6.46
CA SER A 493 -13.35 8.80 7.15
C SER A 493 -13.90 7.78 6.15
N ASP A 494 -13.49 6.51 6.30
CA ASP A 494 -13.86 5.42 5.39
C ASP A 494 -15.31 4.93 5.57
N ASP A 495 -15.93 5.23 6.71
CA ASP A 495 -17.25 4.79 7.16
C ASP A 495 -18.37 5.83 6.93
N GLY A 496 -18.06 6.93 6.24
CA GLY A 496 -18.99 8.04 6.04
C GLY A 496 -19.19 8.95 7.25
N SER A 497 -18.45 8.74 8.34
CA SER A 497 -18.41 9.68 9.46
C SER A 497 -17.76 11.02 9.07
N PRO A 498 -17.95 12.10 9.87
CA PRO A 498 -17.36 13.40 9.58
C PRO A 498 -15.83 13.31 9.37
N PRO A 499 -15.25 14.22 8.56
CA PRO A 499 -13.81 14.28 8.38
C PRO A 499 -13.09 14.47 9.73
N LYS A 500 -11.92 13.85 9.84
CA LYS A 500 -11.09 13.94 11.04
C LYS A 500 -10.27 15.23 10.99
N PRO A 501 -10.02 15.91 12.13
CA PRO A 501 -9.23 17.14 12.20
C PRO A 501 -7.73 16.84 12.07
N TYR A 502 -7.35 16.19 10.97
CA TYR A 502 -6.01 15.73 10.65
C TYR A 502 -5.73 16.01 9.18
N LEU A 503 -4.48 16.30 8.85
CA LEU A 503 -4.05 16.24 7.47
C LEU A 503 -4.14 14.79 6.93
N PRO A 504 -4.49 14.61 5.65
CA PRO A 504 -4.29 13.35 4.96
C PRO A 504 -2.85 12.84 5.09
N TYR A 505 -2.66 11.53 5.12
CA TYR A 505 -1.34 10.93 5.30
C TYR A 505 -1.06 9.74 4.37
N PHE A 506 0.23 9.48 4.13
CA PHE A 506 0.68 8.38 3.28
C PHE A 506 0.11 7.03 3.75
N GLY A 507 -0.61 6.35 2.85
CA GLY A 507 -1.28 5.08 3.12
C GLY A 507 -2.59 5.17 3.92
N GLY A 508 -3.13 6.37 4.15
CA GLY A 508 -4.41 6.60 4.86
C GLY A 508 -5.49 7.28 4.05
N MET A 509 -5.32 7.45 2.74
CA MET A 509 -6.21 8.25 1.89
C MET A 509 -7.25 7.39 1.15
N ASN A 510 -7.57 6.19 1.61
CA ASN A 510 -8.53 5.34 0.92
C ASN A 510 -9.95 5.98 0.94
N GLY A 511 -10.86 5.47 0.11
CA GLY A 511 -12.27 5.81 0.27
C GLY A 511 -12.78 7.04 -0.49
N SER A 512 -12.19 8.22 -0.31
CA SER A 512 -12.94 9.48 -0.57
C SER A 512 -12.77 10.12 -1.96
N ASN A 513 -13.90 10.56 -2.52
CA ASN A 513 -13.97 11.38 -3.72
C ASN A 513 -13.74 12.87 -3.45
N GLN A 514 -13.73 13.31 -2.18
CA GLN A 514 -13.60 14.74 -1.84
C GLN A 514 -12.22 15.31 -2.22
N TYR A 515 -11.17 14.47 -2.25
CA TYR A 515 -9.84 14.88 -2.70
C TYR A 515 -9.82 15.40 -4.15
N ARG A 516 -10.82 15.04 -4.98
CA ARG A 516 -10.93 15.51 -6.38
C ARG A 516 -11.15 17.01 -6.49
N ALA A 517 -11.57 17.68 -5.41
CA ALA A 517 -11.67 19.13 -5.40
C ALA A 517 -10.30 19.82 -5.37
N ALA A 518 -9.22 19.10 -5.03
CA ALA A 518 -7.90 19.70 -4.91
C ALA A 518 -7.33 20.09 -6.27
N THR A 519 -6.98 21.36 -6.44
CA THR A 519 -6.18 21.89 -7.55
C THR A 519 -4.70 22.03 -7.15
N TYR A 520 -4.41 21.97 -5.84
CA TYR A 520 -3.05 21.94 -5.29
C TYR A 520 -2.84 20.68 -4.47
N VAL A 521 -1.72 19.99 -4.69
CA VAL A 521 -1.27 18.84 -3.91
C VAL A 521 0.10 19.16 -3.35
N ILE A 522 0.28 19.08 -2.03
CA ILE A 522 1.56 19.35 -1.37
C ILE A 522 2.01 18.09 -0.61
N CYS A 523 3.15 17.55 -1.00
CA CYS A 523 3.80 16.44 -0.29
C CYS A 523 4.74 17.00 0.79
N ALA A 524 4.23 17.07 2.02
CA ALA A 524 4.97 17.47 3.22
C ALA A 524 5.81 16.29 3.74
N GLY A 525 6.82 15.92 2.95
CA GLY A 525 7.62 14.70 3.09
C GLY A 525 7.37 13.72 1.94
N LEU A 526 8.02 12.55 1.98
CA LEU A 526 7.89 11.50 0.96
C LEU A 526 7.62 10.15 1.63
N GLY A 527 6.58 9.45 1.20
CA GLY A 527 6.24 8.12 1.69
C GLY A 527 7.33 7.10 1.31
N ARG A 528 8.11 6.63 2.29
CA ARG A 528 9.14 5.62 2.08
C ARG A 528 8.99 4.44 3.04
N PHE A 529 9.36 3.26 2.58
CA PHE A 529 9.53 2.05 3.38
C PHE A 529 10.96 1.96 3.92
N GLU A 530 11.23 0.97 4.76
CA GLU A 530 12.59 0.63 5.17
C GLU A 530 13.37 0.05 3.98
N PHE A 531 14.68 0.27 3.92
CA PHE A 531 15.51 -0.20 2.81
C PHE A 531 15.52 -1.73 2.65
N SER A 532 15.33 -2.47 3.74
CA SER A 532 15.17 -3.93 3.70
C SER A 532 13.91 -4.37 2.95
N ASP A 533 12.82 -3.59 3.02
CA ASP A 533 11.59 -3.88 2.28
C ASP A 533 11.77 -3.58 0.77
N TYR A 534 12.61 -2.61 0.42
CA TYR A 534 12.97 -2.33 -0.97
C TYR A 534 13.91 -3.40 -1.54
N LEU A 535 14.86 -3.89 -0.74
CA LEU A 535 15.68 -5.05 -1.12
C LEU A 535 14.81 -6.28 -1.39
N ASN A 536 13.84 -6.56 -0.51
CA ASN A 536 12.92 -7.67 -0.71
C ASN A 536 12.14 -7.53 -2.04
N ARG A 537 11.64 -6.33 -2.35
CA ARG A 537 10.97 -6.06 -3.64
C ARG A 537 11.91 -6.22 -4.84
N ALA A 538 13.09 -5.62 -4.77
CA ALA A 538 14.07 -5.66 -5.86
C ALA A 538 14.41 -7.10 -6.22
N LEU A 539 14.64 -7.95 -5.22
CA LEU A 539 14.99 -9.36 -5.43
C LEU A 539 13.78 -10.24 -5.79
N ALA A 540 12.60 -9.98 -5.23
CA ALA A 540 11.40 -10.74 -5.58
C ALA A 540 10.97 -10.51 -7.03
N PHE A 541 11.19 -9.30 -7.56
CA PHE A 541 10.85 -8.93 -8.93
C PHE A 541 12.07 -8.96 -9.87
N ASP A 542 13.14 -9.67 -9.47
CA ASP A 542 14.40 -9.81 -10.21
C ASP A 542 14.32 -10.92 -11.27
N PHE A 543 13.47 -10.73 -12.27
CA PHE A 543 13.22 -11.74 -13.31
C PHE A 543 14.43 -11.95 -14.24
N ASP A 544 15.35 -10.98 -14.34
CA ASP A 544 16.57 -11.08 -15.15
C ASP A 544 17.84 -11.42 -14.33
N GLY A 545 17.71 -11.55 -13.01
CA GLY A 545 18.79 -11.93 -12.10
C GLY A 545 19.82 -10.83 -11.79
N LYS A 546 19.66 -9.61 -12.31
CA LYS A 546 20.66 -8.54 -12.14
C LYS A 546 20.78 -8.08 -10.69
N SER A 547 19.67 -7.95 -9.98
CA SER A 547 19.64 -7.48 -8.59
C SER A 547 20.28 -8.50 -7.66
N TRP A 548 20.04 -9.79 -7.90
CA TRP A 548 20.68 -10.88 -7.17
C TRP A 548 22.20 -10.90 -7.40
N ASN A 549 22.63 -10.75 -8.66
CA ASN A 549 24.05 -10.69 -9.01
C ASN A 549 24.75 -9.49 -8.34
N GLU A 550 24.09 -8.33 -8.30
CA GLU A 550 24.60 -7.14 -7.61
C GLU A 550 24.82 -7.41 -6.11
N LEU A 551 23.84 -8.01 -5.44
CA LEU A 551 23.93 -8.38 -4.03
C LEU A 551 25.11 -9.35 -3.80
N GLN A 552 25.22 -10.42 -4.61
CA GLN A 552 26.29 -11.40 -4.46
C GLN A 552 27.67 -10.78 -4.65
N GLN A 553 27.87 -9.97 -5.70
CA GLN A 553 29.13 -9.27 -5.94
C GLN A 553 29.47 -8.31 -4.80
N SER A 554 28.49 -7.55 -4.32
CA SER A 554 28.68 -6.63 -3.20
C SER A 554 29.11 -7.37 -1.93
N CYS A 555 28.47 -8.51 -1.62
CA CYS A 555 28.84 -9.35 -0.47
C CYS A 555 30.24 -9.98 -0.59
N GLN A 556 30.72 -10.23 -1.81
CA GLN A 556 32.07 -10.79 -2.04
C GLN A 556 33.16 -9.71 -1.91
N GLN A 557 32.86 -8.48 -2.33
CA GLN A 557 33.84 -7.39 -2.37
C GLN A 557 33.96 -6.68 -1.03
N ASN A 558 32.85 -6.43 -0.33
CA ASN A 558 32.82 -5.67 0.92
C ASN A 558 31.73 -6.18 1.88
N ALA A 559 31.87 -5.87 3.16
CA ALA A 559 30.77 -6.06 4.11
C ALA A 559 29.70 -4.98 3.88
N ILE A 560 28.50 -5.38 3.49
CA ILE A 560 27.38 -4.47 3.31
C ILE A 560 26.77 -4.15 4.67
N ASN A 561 26.84 -2.88 5.08
CA ASN A 561 26.31 -2.46 6.38
C ASN A 561 24.83 -2.13 6.31
N ASP A 562 24.39 -1.56 5.17
CA ASP A 562 23.02 -1.12 4.94
C ASP A 562 22.57 -1.45 3.50
N ALA A 563 21.31 -1.89 3.35
CA ALA A 563 20.75 -2.21 2.04
C ALA A 563 20.66 -0.99 1.10
N SER A 564 20.65 0.24 1.64
CA SER A 564 20.69 1.48 0.85
C SER A 564 21.99 1.67 0.06
N GLU A 565 23.04 0.89 0.32
CA GLU A 565 24.26 0.91 -0.48
C GLU A 565 24.03 0.34 -1.89
N LEU A 566 23.06 -0.58 -2.04
CA LEU A 566 22.74 -1.26 -3.30
C LEU A 566 21.92 -0.36 -4.26
N LEU A 567 22.30 -0.39 -5.53
CA LEU A 567 21.63 0.30 -6.64
C LEU A 567 20.24 -0.27 -6.89
N CYS A 568 20.07 -1.59 -6.90
CA CYS A 568 18.75 -2.22 -7.07
C CYS A 568 17.75 -1.76 -6.00
N VAL A 569 18.21 -1.52 -4.77
CA VAL A 569 17.41 -0.99 -3.66
C VAL A 569 16.99 0.46 -3.91
N LYS A 570 17.91 1.31 -4.37
CA LYS A 570 17.60 2.71 -4.73
C LYS A 570 16.59 2.77 -5.87
N HIS A 571 16.77 1.94 -6.90
CA HIS A 571 15.87 1.89 -8.04
C HIS A 571 14.47 1.42 -7.63
N ALA A 572 14.35 0.33 -6.86
CA ALA A 572 13.07 -0.14 -6.33
C ALA A 572 12.38 0.91 -5.43
N ALA A 573 13.16 1.65 -4.63
CA ALA A 573 12.64 2.74 -3.81
C ALA A 573 12.10 3.89 -4.66
N ASN A 574 12.83 4.28 -5.72
CA ASN A 574 12.44 5.36 -6.61
C ASN A 574 11.20 5.01 -7.46
N LEU A 575 11.13 3.79 -8.00
CA LEU A 575 9.93 3.29 -8.70
C LEU A 575 8.70 3.27 -7.79
N THR A 576 8.84 2.73 -6.58
CA THR A 576 7.73 2.66 -5.62
C THR A 576 7.23 4.05 -5.25
N LEU A 577 8.15 4.99 -4.99
CA LEU A 577 7.78 6.36 -4.67
C LEU A 577 7.14 7.08 -5.86
N ALA A 578 7.66 6.90 -7.07
CA ALA A 578 7.07 7.46 -8.29
C ALA A 578 5.63 6.95 -8.50
N ARG A 579 5.41 5.65 -8.32
CA ARG A 579 4.06 5.04 -8.39
C ARG A 579 3.11 5.67 -7.37
N ASP A 580 3.54 5.77 -6.12
CA ASP A 580 2.72 6.32 -5.03
C ASP A 580 2.39 7.81 -5.28
N LEU A 581 3.34 8.58 -5.83
CA LEU A 581 3.12 9.98 -6.23
C LEU A 581 2.13 10.10 -7.39
N VAL A 582 2.27 9.28 -8.44
CA VAL A 582 1.31 9.24 -9.55
C VAL A 582 -0.11 8.95 -9.05
N GLN A 583 -0.25 7.93 -8.19
CA GLN A 583 -1.53 7.59 -7.59
C GLN A 583 -2.09 8.72 -6.72
N LEU A 584 -1.23 9.43 -5.99
CA LEU A 584 -1.63 10.60 -5.20
C LEU A 584 -2.10 11.75 -6.09
N VAL A 585 -1.37 12.10 -7.15
CA VAL A 585 -1.77 13.16 -8.08
C VAL A 585 -3.14 12.85 -8.70
N PHE A 586 -3.41 11.60 -9.06
CA PHE A 586 -4.74 11.19 -9.54
C PHE A 586 -5.85 11.18 -8.48
N ARG A 587 -5.59 11.56 -7.23
CA ARG A 587 -6.64 11.84 -6.23
C ARG A 587 -7.17 13.27 -6.34
N SER A 588 -6.43 14.17 -6.97
CA SER A 588 -6.76 15.58 -7.20
C SER A 588 -7.74 15.77 -8.37
N ALA A 589 -8.01 17.03 -8.72
CA ALA A 589 -8.78 17.43 -9.90
C ALA A 589 -8.21 16.85 -11.20
N LEU A 590 -6.91 16.47 -11.25
CA LEU A 590 -6.29 15.85 -12.43
C LEU A 590 -7.00 14.54 -12.85
N ARG A 591 -7.73 13.90 -11.95
CA ARG A 591 -8.56 12.73 -12.25
C ARG A 591 -9.68 13.04 -13.26
N ASN A 592 -10.15 14.28 -13.30
CA ASN A 592 -11.20 14.73 -14.19
C ASN A 592 -10.61 15.08 -15.55
N HIS A 593 -10.29 14.06 -16.32
CA HIS A 593 -9.61 14.20 -17.61
C HIS A 593 -10.35 14.99 -18.70
N SER A 594 -11.60 15.39 -18.48
CA SER A 594 -12.37 16.27 -19.37
C SER A 594 -12.11 17.75 -19.11
N GLU A 595 -11.52 18.08 -17.97
CA GLU A 595 -11.32 19.44 -17.50
C GLU A 595 -9.85 19.83 -17.72
N ALA A 596 -9.60 20.99 -18.30
CA ALA A 596 -8.25 21.56 -18.42
C ALA A 596 -7.83 22.33 -17.16
N THR A 597 -8.42 21.98 -16.01
CA THR A 597 -8.18 22.64 -14.73
C THR A 597 -6.71 22.51 -14.37
N PRO A 598 -5.98 23.63 -14.17
CA PRO A 598 -4.58 23.58 -13.74
C PRO A 598 -4.45 22.86 -12.40
N VAL A 599 -3.49 21.94 -12.32
CA VAL A 599 -3.15 21.23 -11.09
C VAL A 599 -1.68 21.46 -10.76
N THR A 600 -1.40 21.80 -9.50
CA THR A 600 -0.05 22.04 -9.02
C THR A 600 0.36 21.00 -7.98
N LEU A 601 1.46 20.29 -8.22
CA LEU A 601 2.07 19.36 -7.28
C LEU A 601 3.34 19.99 -6.68
N TRP A 602 3.44 20.07 -5.36
CA TRP A 602 4.64 20.48 -4.65
C TRP A 602 5.33 19.28 -3.99
N LEU A 603 6.61 19.09 -4.30
CA LEU A 603 7.46 18.06 -3.72
C LEU A 603 8.64 18.70 -3.00
N VAL A 604 8.90 18.30 -1.76
CA VAL A 604 10.07 18.76 -0.99
C VAL A 604 11.19 17.73 -1.09
N GLN A 605 12.32 18.12 -1.69
CA GLN A 605 13.53 17.31 -1.87
C GLN A 605 13.29 15.88 -2.45
N PRO A 606 12.56 15.72 -3.57
CA PRO A 606 12.46 14.42 -4.25
C PRO A 606 13.81 13.97 -4.83
N PRO A 607 14.12 12.66 -4.85
CA PRO A 607 15.25 12.14 -5.64
C PRO A 607 15.07 12.47 -7.13
N SER A 608 16.15 12.79 -7.82
CA SER A 608 16.09 13.16 -9.25
C SER A 608 15.49 12.07 -10.13
N GLU A 609 15.77 10.79 -9.85
CA GLU A 609 15.19 9.66 -10.59
C GLU A 609 13.66 9.59 -10.45
N VAL A 610 13.13 9.91 -9.26
CA VAL A 610 11.67 9.96 -9.03
C VAL A 610 11.04 11.05 -9.89
N VAL A 611 11.67 12.22 -9.97
CA VAL A 611 11.20 13.32 -10.84
C VAL A 611 11.19 12.88 -12.30
N MET A 612 12.24 12.21 -12.77
CA MET A 612 12.30 11.68 -14.13
C MET A 612 11.19 10.66 -14.42
N LEU A 613 10.96 9.71 -13.50
CA LEU A 613 9.90 8.70 -13.64
C LEU A 613 8.51 9.34 -13.68
N VAL A 614 8.24 10.30 -12.79
CA VAL A 614 6.94 11.01 -12.73
C VAL A 614 6.75 11.87 -13.99
N LYS A 615 7.78 12.56 -14.47
CA LYS A 615 7.73 13.35 -15.72
C LYS A 615 7.54 12.47 -16.95
N SER A 616 8.19 11.31 -16.99
CA SER A 616 8.01 10.31 -18.06
C SER A 616 6.58 9.77 -18.10
N PHE A 617 5.96 9.59 -16.92
CA PHE A 617 4.58 9.17 -16.80
C PHE A 617 3.58 10.27 -17.24
N PHE A 618 3.75 11.49 -16.73
CA PHE A 618 2.94 12.65 -17.09
C PHE A 618 3.58 13.46 -18.22
N SER A 619 3.52 12.93 -19.45
CA SER A 619 4.07 13.61 -20.63
C SER A 619 3.54 15.04 -20.77
N ASP A 620 4.43 15.96 -21.18
CA ASP A 620 4.20 17.39 -21.36
C ASP A 620 3.89 18.20 -20.09
N CYS A 621 4.04 17.62 -18.89
CA CYS A 621 3.94 18.39 -17.65
C CYS A 621 5.11 19.37 -17.49
N VAL A 622 4.87 20.47 -16.77
CA VAL A 622 5.88 21.48 -16.48
C VAL A 622 6.56 21.13 -15.16
N VAL A 623 7.89 21.14 -15.12
CA VAL A 623 8.66 20.96 -13.87
C VAL A 623 9.39 22.25 -13.55
N ILE A 624 9.22 22.74 -12.33
CA ILE A 624 9.75 24.03 -11.86
C ILE A 624 10.54 23.76 -10.58
N GLU A 625 11.81 24.16 -10.56
CA GLU A 625 12.68 24.01 -9.39
C GLU A 625 12.77 25.34 -8.63
N SER A 626 12.72 25.27 -7.30
CA SER A 626 12.81 26.42 -6.40
C SER A 626 13.74 26.10 -5.24
N ASN A 627 14.68 27.01 -4.98
CA ASN A 627 15.56 27.00 -3.81
C ASN A 627 15.14 28.03 -2.76
N GLU A 628 14.20 28.91 -3.11
CA GLU A 628 13.77 30.01 -2.25
C GLU A 628 12.99 29.49 -1.04
N LEU A 629 13.32 30.02 0.13
CA LEU A 629 12.66 29.73 1.39
C LEU A 629 12.26 31.04 2.07
N PRO A 630 11.09 31.08 2.72
CA PRO A 630 10.72 32.24 3.52
C PRO A 630 11.63 32.34 4.75
N THR A 631 11.92 33.57 5.18
CA THR A 631 12.83 33.86 6.31
C THR A 631 12.40 33.14 7.58
N GLU A 632 11.09 32.97 7.78
CA GLU A 632 10.46 32.26 8.89
C GLU A 632 10.94 30.80 8.97
N CYS A 633 11.19 30.13 7.85
CA CYS A 633 11.76 28.78 7.87
C CYS A 633 13.16 28.77 8.50
N LEU A 634 13.99 29.75 8.15
CA LEU A 634 15.36 29.87 8.66
C LEU A 634 15.35 30.21 10.15
N ILE A 635 14.44 31.10 10.56
CA ILE A 635 14.19 31.44 11.96
C ILE A 635 13.76 30.22 12.75
N GLU A 636 12.77 29.46 12.30
CA GLU A 636 12.30 28.27 13.02
C GLU A 636 13.37 27.19 13.17
N THR A 637 14.19 27.00 12.13
CA THR A 637 15.32 26.07 12.17
C THR A 637 16.35 26.51 13.21
N ALA A 638 16.72 27.79 13.22
CA ALA A 638 17.71 28.34 14.13
C ALA A 638 17.20 28.39 15.59
N ALA A 639 15.95 28.78 15.80
CA ALA A 639 15.31 28.91 17.11
C ALA A 639 15.15 27.58 17.86
N HIS A 640 15.21 26.45 17.16
CA HIS A 640 15.09 25.11 17.75
C HIS A 640 16.39 24.31 17.71
N ARG A 641 17.51 24.95 17.35
CA ARG A 641 18.82 24.28 17.27
C ARG A 641 19.34 23.92 18.65
N THR A 642 19.64 22.64 18.85
CA THR A 642 20.20 22.10 20.10
C THR A 642 21.58 21.49 19.91
N VAL A 643 22.41 21.55 20.95
CA VAL A 643 23.71 20.88 21.06
C VAL A 643 23.75 20.17 22.41
N LYS A 644 24.01 18.85 22.41
CA LYS A 644 23.98 17.99 23.62
C LYS A 644 22.69 18.15 24.43
N GLY A 645 21.54 18.27 23.75
CA GLY A 645 20.22 18.38 24.36
C GLY A 645 19.85 19.77 24.91
N LYS A 646 20.73 20.77 24.81
CA LYS A 646 20.44 22.16 25.22
C LYS A 646 20.33 23.08 24.01
N LEU A 647 19.47 24.09 24.09
CA LEU A 647 19.39 25.13 23.07
C LEU A 647 20.73 25.85 22.92
N THR A 648 21.07 26.19 21.68
CA THR A 648 22.20 27.10 21.44
C THR A 648 21.88 28.50 21.94
N HIS A 649 22.90 29.30 22.22
CA HIS A 649 22.71 30.69 22.63
C HIS A 649 21.96 31.54 21.59
N ALA A 650 22.19 31.29 20.29
CA ALA A 650 21.40 31.89 19.23
C ALA A 650 19.93 31.45 19.28
N ALA A 651 19.66 30.17 19.52
CA ALA A 651 18.31 29.64 19.65
C ALA A 651 17.55 30.25 20.84
N GLN A 652 18.22 30.38 22.00
CA GLN A 652 17.65 31.04 23.19
C GLN A 652 17.26 32.49 22.89
N LEU A 653 18.15 33.23 22.22
CA LEU A 653 17.89 34.61 21.82
C LEU A 653 16.74 34.71 20.83
N LEU A 654 16.67 33.83 19.83
CA LEU A 654 15.58 33.81 18.84
C LEU A 654 14.23 33.46 19.48
N GLN A 655 14.18 32.52 20.42
CA GLN A 655 12.94 32.20 21.14
C GLN A 655 12.46 33.40 21.97
N TRP A 656 13.39 34.08 22.66
CA TRP A 656 13.05 35.29 23.40
C TRP A 656 12.57 36.42 22.48
N LEU A 657 13.18 36.60 21.32
CA LEU A 657 12.77 37.61 20.34
C LEU A 657 11.34 37.39 19.82
N LYS A 658 10.84 36.14 19.76
CA LYS A 658 9.45 35.84 19.40
C LYS A 658 8.45 36.25 20.48
N GLU A 659 8.83 36.17 21.74
CA GLU A 659 7.94 36.53 22.85
C GLU A 659 8.04 38.03 23.19
N TRP A 660 9.13 38.69 22.78
CA TRP A 660 9.35 40.10 23.03
C TRP A 660 8.35 40.97 22.26
N ASP A 661 7.74 41.90 22.99
CA ASP A 661 6.74 42.87 22.51
C ASP A 661 7.36 44.08 21.79
N GLY A 662 8.69 44.13 21.69
CA GLY A 662 9.43 45.21 21.06
C GLY A 662 9.69 46.43 21.94
N ALA A 663 9.29 46.39 23.23
CA ALA A 663 9.52 47.47 24.18
C ALA A 663 11.02 47.69 24.46
N GLU A 664 11.42 48.94 24.65
CA GLU A 664 12.83 49.29 24.88
C GLU A 664 13.39 48.55 26.12
N ILE A 665 14.51 47.85 25.92
CA ILE A 665 15.15 47.02 26.96
C ILE A 665 16.67 47.07 26.84
N SER A 666 17.39 46.96 27.94
CA SER A 666 18.85 46.93 27.93
C SER A 666 19.41 45.56 27.54
N VAL A 667 20.52 45.55 26.82
CA VAL A 667 21.26 44.30 26.50
C VAL A 667 21.68 43.57 27.77
N ALA A 668 21.97 44.27 28.87
CA ALA A 668 22.32 43.67 30.15
C ALA A 668 21.14 42.90 30.78
N GLU A 669 19.92 43.44 30.70
CA GLU A 669 18.70 42.77 31.16
C GLU A 669 18.38 41.53 30.32
N ILE A 670 18.56 41.59 29.00
CA ILE A 670 18.37 40.42 28.13
C ILE A 670 19.40 39.34 28.51
N GLN A 671 20.67 39.71 28.65
CA GLN A 671 21.74 38.79 29.06
C GLN A 671 21.43 38.13 30.42
N HIS A 672 20.93 38.89 31.38
CA HIS A 672 20.52 38.37 32.68
C HIS A 672 19.34 37.39 32.55
N THR A 673 18.30 37.78 31.79
CA THR A 673 17.10 36.96 31.56
C THR A 673 17.43 35.62 30.89
N LEU A 674 18.28 35.66 29.86
CA LEU A 674 18.73 34.47 29.13
C LEU A 674 19.86 33.71 29.82
N LYS A 675 20.38 34.22 30.95
CA LYS A 675 21.54 33.68 31.67
C LYS A 675 22.76 33.53 30.77
N MET A 676 23.01 34.54 29.93
CA MET A 676 24.10 34.56 28.96
C MET A 676 25.21 35.52 29.38
N THR A 677 26.45 35.07 29.28
CA THR A 677 27.63 35.94 29.44
C THR A 677 27.80 36.89 28.24
N PRO A 678 28.54 38.00 28.38
CA PRO A 678 28.80 38.92 27.27
C PRO A 678 29.47 38.25 26.05
N THR A 679 30.31 37.23 26.28
CA THR A 679 30.95 36.46 25.20
C THR A 679 29.93 35.60 24.47
N GLN A 680 29.06 34.89 25.21
CA GLN A 680 27.99 34.08 24.62
C GLN A 680 26.98 34.93 23.85
N TRP A 681 26.68 36.15 24.32
CA TRP A 681 25.86 37.12 23.60
C TRP A 681 26.49 37.51 22.25
N LYS A 682 27.79 37.83 22.24
CA LYS A 682 28.51 38.12 20.99
C LYS A 682 28.48 36.94 20.03
N GLU A 683 28.67 35.72 20.52
CA GLU A 683 28.59 34.51 19.69
C GLU A 683 27.17 34.26 19.15
N ALA A 684 26.12 34.47 19.96
CA ALA A 684 24.74 34.35 19.51
C ALA A 684 24.43 35.34 18.37
N ARG A 685 24.93 36.57 18.48
CA ARG A 685 24.78 37.62 17.45
C ARG A 685 25.58 37.38 16.17
N LYS A 686 26.55 36.45 16.16
CA LYS A 686 27.25 36.04 14.93
C LYS A 686 26.43 35.09 14.06
N ASN A 687 25.39 34.46 14.61
CA ASN A 687 24.49 33.63 13.82
C ASN A 687 23.81 34.48 12.74
N GLU A 688 23.82 34.01 11.49
CA GLU A 688 23.34 34.76 10.33
C GLU A 688 21.89 35.23 10.48
N VAL A 689 21.00 34.38 11.01
CA VAL A 689 19.59 34.71 11.20
C VAL A 689 19.42 35.79 12.28
N VAL A 690 20.08 35.62 13.43
CA VAL A 690 20.06 36.64 14.50
C VAL A 690 20.60 37.96 13.98
N ARG A 691 21.71 37.92 13.26
CA ARG A 691 22.33 39.12 12.70
C ARG A 691 21.37 39.84 11.76
N SER A 692 20.71 39.11 10.85
CA SER A 692 19.73 39.67 9.93
C SER A 692 18.57 40.37 10.65
N ILE A 693 18.01 39.74 11.70
CA ILE A 693 16.93 40.34 12.50
C ILE A 693 17.41 41.62 13.18
N PHE A 694 18.60 41.60 13.79
CA PHE A 694 19.16 42.78 14.45
C PHE A 694 19.47 43.93 13.48
N GLU A 695 19.80 43.63 12.22
CA GLU A 695 20.07 44.64 11.19
C GLU A 695 18.77 45.21 10.59
N GLN A 696 17.72 44.40 10.47
CA GLN A 696 16.49 44.77 9.76
C GLN A 696 15.36 45.26 10.66
N GLN A 697 15.25 44.72 11.88
CA GLN A 697 14.05 44.87 12.72
C GLN A 697 14.33 45.49 14.10
N ILE A 698 15.59 45.74 14.46
CA ILE A 698 15.97 46.21 15.80
C ILE A 698 16.78 47.50 15.70
N GLN A 699 16.35 48.54 16.43
CA GLN A 699 17.13 49.76 16.61
C GLN A 699 17.93 49.69 17.91
N SER A 700 19.21 50.08 17.85
CA SER A 700 20.07 50.13 19.03
C SER A 700 20.51 51.56 19.36
N ARG A 701 20.38 51.97 20.62
CA ARG A 701 20.86 53.25 21.15
C ARG A 701 21.85 53.01 22.29
N ARG A 702 22.99 53.70 22.26
CA ARG A 702 24.00 53.61 23.31
C ARG A 702 23.72 54.63 24.42
N LEU A 703 23.68 54.18 25.67
CA LEU A 703 23.49 55.00 26.87
C LEU A 703 24.59 54.67 27.88
N GLY A 704 25.67 55.47 27.86
CA GLY A 704 26.85 55.24 28.69
C GLY A 704 27.55 53.91 28.35
N LYS A 705 27.66 53.00 29.34
CA LYS A 705 28.22 51.65 29.16
C LYS A 705 27.20 50.64 28.63
N ASP A 706 25.92 50.96 28.66
CA ASP A 706 24.84 50.06 28.22
C ASP A 706 24.34 50.38 26.82
N THR A 707 23.76 49.36 26.19
CA THR A 707 23.09 49.47 24.89
C THR A 707 21.63 49.11 25.11
N LEU A 708 20.73 50.03 24.78
CA LEU A 708 19.30 49.77 24.72
C LEU A 708 18.94 49.32 23.31
N ILE A 709 18.01 48.38 23.21
CA ILE A 709 17.43 47.95 21.95
C ILE A 709 15.91 48.09 21.99
N ARG A 710 15.30 48.40 20.85
CA ARG A 710 13.84 48.46 20.65
C ARG A 710 13.47 47.96 19.26
N SER A 711 12.23 47.54 19.06
CA SER A 711 11.72 47.23 17.72
C SER A 711 11.82 48.44 16.80
N ALA A 712 12.13 48.22 15.52
CA ALA A 712 12.13 49.26 14.50
C ALA A 712 10.72 49.63 14.01
N ASN A 713 9.72 48.77 14.24
CA ASN A 713 8.34 48.97 13.80
C ASN A 713 7.48 49.53 14.96
N ASP A 714 7.21 50.83 14.96
CA ASP A 714 6.35 51.51 15.95
C ASP A 714 4.84 51.33 15.68
N ALA A 715 4.44 50.74 14.55
CA ALA A 715 3.07 50.84 14.02
C ALA A 715 2.04 49.81 14.50
N ASP A 716 2.44 48.73 15.19
CA ASP A 716 1.51 47.87 15.93
C ASP A 716 2.33 47.03 16.92
N ARG A 717 2.06 47.18 18.22
CA ARG A 717 2.74 46.43 19.30
C ARG A 717 2.28 44.97 19.33
N THR A 718 2.61 44.25 18.27
CA THR A 718 2.52 42.80 18.18
C THR A 718 3.91 42.27 17.88
N HIS A 719 4.23 41.11 18.47
CA HIS A 719 5.56 40.49 18.56
C HIS A 719 6.45 40.66 17.33
N ILE A 720 7.78 40.78 17.52
CA ILE A 720 8.75 41.06 16.44
C ILE A 720 8.82 39.94 15.39
N LEU A 721 8.51 38.70 15.76
CA LEU A 721 8.67 37.49 14.94
C LEU A 721 7.41 36.62 14.91
#